data_AF-A0A923LAB0-F1
#
_entry.id   AF-A0A923LAB0-F1
#
_cell.length_a   1.000
_cell.length_b   1.000
_cell.length_c   1.000
_cell.angle_alpha   90.00
_cell.angle_beta   90.00
_cell.angle_gamma   90.00
#
_symmetry.space_group_name_H-M   'P 1'
#
loop_
_entity.id
_entity.type
_entity.pdbx_description
1 polymer ?
#
loop_
_entity_poly.entity_id
_entity_poly.type
_entity_poly.pdbx_seq_one_letter_code
_entity_poly.pdbx_strand_id
1 'polypeptide(L)'
;MAEKQNWVKKYKGQLILTVLLVLLVLVAPFDTYYQREVGAEELEVPSEAEETAVVTEDEEPALVIEGGTGYTGSVAQTEEITLQKGSYRLQVVGLSESGENRIEVWSTRCLNGDNSEGRLLADASLEPGGEMTELAFQAEASLEEVQFRIVYGGTGSMNVSSLYLVSQQRMYRDPVILAGLVVLASLLIFLYRIRKGDPDGTGKTAFLVLGAAVIISSLPLTFQYVLDGNDLYYQFNRIQGIQEALKAGQFPVKLHSTFLHGYGYGSSIFYPELFLYFPAFLGCLGMSLVGCYRLLLLGVHAATAFVSYRSFSAVMESREKGMLAAVFYTLSVYRLLDLYTRAALGEGMAMIFLPLVLWGMYELFLGNEKKWYLAALGFTGVMQCHILSTELALGFSALFGLIYIRRLKEKGRIPALALGTVSTALMNVGLVLPILQHTAYPFKVFSVESTLSWWTVTLPKLFDLLMFNPTERMYAGLENSGEMPCTIGFVLFLGILAFLYVWLTRPEKRKADPGLRRCMTALVLAGIGLYVSTCYFPWDRVQSIGLLNRLVSTVQFPWRCLAISTALLCPVCAEGVWHLSENRELRKGLCVGAGVLAVLCSLIYVNRYCEEAMPRYTSLNQYQREKAQVDVMYFVDVEHSNSFRMWNRDDTFVASDGVELADCARTEKPAAGFSFEKAEGAGAYVDVSLTWYPDYGARLSDGTELTTGIGDGGVLRVYLPEEAKGSVKVFYREPGYIHLGRWISLVSFLGVCLVWVRKSASKKKKE
;
A
#
# COMPACT_ATOMS: atom_id res chain seq x y z
N MET A 1 -47.98 29.58 -2.04
CA MET A 1 -47.36 29.06 -0.79
C MET A 1 -47.01 27.61 -1.04
N ALA A 2 -45.72 27.29 -0.97
CA ALA A 2 -45.15 26.00 -1.29
C ALA A 2 -45.61 24.91 -0.29
N GLU A 3 -46.02 23.75 -0.79
CA GLU A 3 -46.02 22.52 0.00
C GLU A 3 -44.62 22.36 0.61
N LYS A 4 -44.50 22.50 1.94
CA LYS A 4 -43.32 22.05 2.68
C LYS A 4 -43.28 20.53 2.52
N GLN A 5 -42.63 20.06 1.45
CA GLN A 5 -42.34 18.65 1.25
C GLN A 5 -41.60 18.18 2.50
N ASN A 6 -42.22 17.31 3.29
CA ASN A 6 -41.66 16.89 4.57
C ASN A 6 -40.43 16.01 4.29
N TRP A 7 -39.25 16.63 4.20
CA TRP A 7 -37.97 16.00 3.84
C TRP A 7 -37.69 14.76 4.69
N VAL A 8 -38.09 14.81 5.97
CA VAL A 8 -38.02 13.68 6.90
C VAL A 8 -38.81 12.47 6.39
N LYS A 9 -40.00 12.68 5.83
CA LYS A 9 -40.84 11.60 5.29
C LYS A 9 -40.26 11.02 3.99
N LYS A 10 -39.68 11.86 3.12
CA LYS A 10 -39.08 11.43 1.84
C LYS A 10 -37.78 10.62 2.02
N TYR A 11 -36.95 11.00 2.99
CA TYR A 11 -35.63 10.39 3.20
C TYR A 11 -35.55 9.49 4.45
N LYS A 12 -36.70 9.16 5.07
CA LYS A 12 -36.81 8.35 6.29
C LYS A 12 -35.99 7.06 6.24
N GLY A 13 -36.07 6.31 5.13
CA GLY A 13 -35.35 5.04 4.97
C GLY A 13 -33.82 5.19 5.04
N GLN A 14 -33.29 6.27 4.45
CA GLN A 14 -31.85 6.55 4.52
C GLN A 14 -31.44 6.93 5.94
N LEU A 15 -32.25 7.75 6.64
CA LEU A 15 -31.97 8.12 8.02
C LEU A 15 -31.96 6.89 8.94
N ILE A 16 -32.96 6.02 8.82
CA ILE A 16 -33.04 4.76 9.59
C ILE A 16 -31.82 3.89 9.31
N LEU A 17 -31.46 3.69 8.03
CA LEU A 17 -30.28 2.88 7.67
C LEU A 17 -29.00 3.48 8.27
N THR A 18 -28.86 4.80 8.25
CA THR A 18 -27.68 5.49 8.82
C THR A 18 -27.59 5.26 10.33
N VAL A 19 -28.70 5.43 11.05
CA VAL A 19 -28.76 5.19 12.50
C VAL A 19 -28.45 3.73 12.82
N LEU A 20 -29.02 2.78 12.08
CA LEU A 20 -28.75 1.35 12.26
C LEU A 20 -27.27 1.01 12.05
N LEU A 21 -26.65 1.51 10.98
CA LEU A 21 -25.23 1.27 10.71
C LEU A 21 -24.33 1.90 11.78
N VAL A 22 -24.65 3.12 12.24
CA VAL A 22 -23.90 3.76 13.34
C VAL A 22 -24.02 2.96 14.64
N LEU A 23 -25.23 2.51 15.00
CA LEU A 23 -25.42 1.69 16.19
C LEU A 23 -24.68 0.35 16.08
N LEU A 24 -24.71 -0.28 14.91
CA LEU A 24 -23.98 -1.54 14.66
C LEU A 24 -22.47 -1.35 14.85
N VAL A 25 -21.91 -0.26 14.34
CA VAL A 25 -20.48 0.07 14.51
C VAL A 25 -20.15 0.35 15.98
N LEU A 26 -20.99 1.10 16.71
CA LEU A 26 -20.71 1.49 18.10
C LEU A 26 -20.86 0.33 19.09
N VAL A 27 -21.65 -0.70 18.77
CA VAL A 27 -21.86 -1.89 19.60
C VAL A 27 -20.88 -3.02 19.23
N ALA A 28 -20.23 -2.94 18.08
CA ALA A 28 -19.26 -3.95 17.66
C ALA A 28 -18.06 -4.00 18.62
N PRO A 29 -17.52 -5.21 18.91
CA PRO A 29 -16.44 -5.41 19.87
C PRO A 29 -15.09 -4.99 19.25
N PHE A 30 -14.82 -3.69 19.25
CA PHE A 30 -13.52 -3.15 18.84
C PHE A 30 -12.56 -3.10 20.03
N ASP A 31 -11.35 -3.63 19.84
CA ASP A 31 -10.24 -3.40 20.76
C ASP A 31 -9.83 -1.93 20.69
N THR A 32 -9.98 -1.23 21.80
CA THR A 32 -9.61 0.20 21.91
C THR A 32 -8.32 0.42 22.69
N TYR A 33 -7.82 -0.63 23.34
CA TYR A 33 -6.57 -0.66 24.07
C TYR A 33 -5.57 -1.53 23.33
N TYR A 34 -4.29 -1.15 23.38
CA TYR A 34 -3.22 -2.05 23.03
C TYR A 34 -2.98 -3.02 24.18
N GLN A 35 -2.93 -4.32 23.85
CA GLN A 35 -2.73 -5.40 24.79
C GLN A 35 -1.79 -6.42 24.17
N ARG A 36 -0.94 -7.04 24.98
CA ARG A 36 -0.10 -8.18 24.59
C ARG A 36 0.07 -9.09 25.80
N GLU A 37 -0.16 -10.36 25.60
CA GLU A 37 0.13 -11.42 26.57
C GLU A 37 1.34 -12.19 26.02
N VAL A 38 2.27 -12.52 26.90
CA VAL A 38 3.45 -13.34 26.60
C VAL A 38 3.50 -14.44 27.64
N GLY A 39 3.23 -15.67 27.22
CA GLY A 39 3.38 -16.86 28.06
C GLY A 39 4.85 -17.21 28.29
N ALA A 40 5.13 -18.08 29.26
CA ALA A 40 6.50 -18.52 29.54
C ALA A 40 7.12 -19.30 28.35
N GLU A 41 6.30 -19.96 27.55
CA GLU A 41 6.70 -20.66 26.32
C GLU A 41 7.23 -19.72 25.22
N GLU A 42 6.91 -18.43 25.29
CA GLU A 42 7.41 -17.39 24.38
C GLU A 42 8.68 -16.70 24.92
N LEU A 43 9.20 -17.13 26.08
CA LEU A 43 10.43 -16.59 26.65
C LEU A 43 11.66 -17.28 26.07
N GLU A 44 12.60 -16.48 25.59
CA GLU A 44 13.91 -16.94 25.15
C GLU A 44 14.89 -16.90 26.33
N VAL A 45 15.50 -18.05 26.62
CA VAL A 45 16.59 -18.17 27.61
C VAL A 45 17.92 -17.91 26.88
N PRO A 46 18.69 -16.86 27.26
CA PRO A 46 20.01 -16.63 26.68
C PRO A 46 20.95 -17.82 26.94
N SER A 47 21.87 -18.09 26.02
CA SER A 47 22.83 -19.20 26.14
C SER A 47 23.67 -19.15 27.43
N GLU A 48 23.92 -17.94 27.95
CA GLU A 48 24.63 -17.70 29.21
C GLU A 48 23.84 -18.15 30.45
N ALA A 49 22.52 -18.29 30.32
CA ALA A 49 21.59 -18.62 31.40
C ALA A 49 20.95 -20.01 31.25
N GLU A 50 21.28 -20.79 30.21
CA GLU A 50 20.72 -22.13 29.94
C GLU A 50 20.93 -23.10 31.11
N GLU A 51 22.05 -23.00 31.84
CA GLU A 51 22.32 -23.83 33.02
C GLU A 51 21.60 -23.34 34.29
N THR A 52 21.00 -22.13 34.26
CA THR A 52 20.39 -21.47 35.41
C THR A 52 18.87 -21.43 35.36
N ALA A 53 18.28 -21.26 34.17
CA ALA A 53 16.85 -21.09 34.00
C ALA A 53 16.31 -22.06 32.94
N VAL A 54 15.16 -22.67 33.23
CA VAL A 54 14.50 -23.61 32.34
C VAL A 54 13.05 -23.21 32.19
N VAL A 55 12.55 -23.17 30.95
CA VAL A 55 11.12 -23.06 30.66
C VAL A 55 10.54 -24.47 30.66
N THR A 56 9.52 -24.72 31.49
CA THR A 56 8.87 -26.03 31.55
C THR A 56 7.99 -26.28 30.32
N GLU A 57 7.92 -27.53 29.87
CA GLU A 57 7.05 -27.96 28.76
C GLU A 57 5.69 -28.52 29.26
N ASP A 58 5.28 -28.15 30.48
CA ASP A 58 4.04 -28.63 31.11
C ASP A 58 2.78 -27.97 30.50
N GLU A 59 1.58 -28.45 30.87
CA GLU A 59 0.30 -27.83 30.43
C GLU A 59 0.20 -26.34 30.85
N GLU A 60 0.88 -25.95 31.92
CA GLU A 60 1.06 -24.55 32.35
C GLU A 60 2.57 -24.24 32.35
N PRO A 61 3.13 -23.75 31.23
CA PRO A 61 4.54 -23.41 31.12
C PRO A 61 4.93 -22.34 32.14
N ALA A 62 6.11 -22.50 32.73
CA ALA A 62 6.72 -21.49 33.58
C ALA A 62 8.23 -21.48 33.39
N LEU A 63 8.83 -20.30 33.42
CA LEU A 63 10.26 -20.15 33.64
C LEU A 63 10.55 -20.49 35.10
N VAL A 64 11.45 -21.42 35.37
CA VAL A 64 11.81 -21.87 36.73
C VAL A 64 13.30 -21.72 36.96
N ILE A 65 13.66 -21.20 38.14
CA ILE A 65 15.02 -21.09 38.66
C ILE A 65 15.02 -21.65 40.08
N GLU A 66 15.79 -22.71 40.33
CA GLU A 66 15.82 -23.41 41.63
C GLU A 66 16.77 -22.74 42.66
N GLY A 67 17.49 -21.69 42.26
CA GLY A 67 18.41 -20.92 43.10
C GLY A 67 19.81 -21.54 43.23
N GLY A 68 20.78 -20.76 43.75
CA GLY A 68 22.12 -21.29 44.08
C GLY A 68 23.07 -21.56 42.91
N THR A 69 22.78 -21.04 41.71
CA THR A 69 23.55 -21.32 40.48
C THR A 69 24.81 -20.47 40.30
N GLY A 70 25.01 -19.42 41.13
CA GLY A 70 26.16 -18.51 41.04
C GLY A 70 26.11 -17.53 39.84
N TYR A 71 25.10 -17.62 38.99
CA TYR A 71 24.83 -16.70 37.88
C TYR A 71 24.03 -15.49 38.37
N THR A 72 24.35 -14.31 37.83
CA THR A 72 23.59 -13.07 38.02
C THR A 72 23.47 -12.38 36.68
N GLY A 73 22.26 -12.02 36.26
CA GLY A 73 22.04 -11.43 34.95
C GLY A 73 20.67 -11.72 34.37
N SER A 74 20.50 -11.39 33.09
CA SER A 74 19.27 -11.66 32.34
C SER A 74 19.13 -13.16 32.10
N VAL A 75 18.10 -13.77 32.66
CA VAL A 75 17.85 -15.21 32.58
C VAL A 75 16.80 -15.59 31.54
N ALA A 76 15.94 -14.65 31.17
CA ALA A 76 14.97 -14.82 30.10
C ALA A 76 14.56 -13.48 29.53
N GLN A 77 14.15 -13.46 28.26
CA GLN A 77 13.69 -12.26 27.58
C GLN A 77 12.54 -12.58 26.62
N THR A 78 11.66 -11.62 26.37
CA THR A 78 10.63 -11.74 25.34
C THR A 78 11.21 -11.45 23.95
N GLU A 79 10.51 -11.89 22.90
CA GLU A 79 10.70 -11.32 21.57
C GLU A 79 10.60 -9.79 21.62
N GLU A 80 11.31 -9.14 20.69
CA GLU A 80 11.30 -7.70 20.51
C GLU A 80 9.92 -7.19 20.06
N ILE A 81 9.43 -6.13 20.69
CA ILE A 81 8.10 -5.57 20.41
C ILE A 81 8.16 -4.08 20.08
N THR A 82 7.28 -3.61 19.19
CA THR A 82 7.11 -2.17 18.95
C THR A 82 6.08 -1.58 19.91
N LEU A 83 6.46 -0.53 20.65
CA LEU A 83 5.54 0.26 21.47
C LEU A 83 5.25 1.60 20.81
N GLN A 84 3.97 1.99 20.79
CA GLN A 84 3.58 3.33 20.39
C GLN A 84 3.78 4.30 21.56
N LYS A 85 3.83 5.60 21.26
CA LYS A 85 3.84 6.62 22.32
C LYS A 85 2.61 6.45 23.22
N GLY A 86 2.83 6.33 24.53
CA GLY A 86 1.75 6.14 25.50
C GLY A 86 2.23 5.65 26.87
N SER A 87 1.29 5.50 27.78
CA SER A 87 1.52 4.93 29.12
C SER A 87 1.08 3.47 29.12
N TYR A 88 1.93 2.62 29.68
CA TYR A 88 1.75 1.17 29.72
C TYR A 88 1.79 0.66 31.14
N ARG A 89 1.18 -0.51 31.35
CA ARG A 89 1.32 -1.31 32.56
C ARG A 89 1.73 -2.70 32.13
N LEU A 90 2.83 -3.18 32.69
CA LEU A 90 3.29 -4.56 32.59
C LEU A 90 2.94 -5.25 33.91
N GLN A 91 2.23 -6.38 33.84
CA GLN A 91 1.98 -7.24 34.98
C GLN A 91 2.75 -8.53 34.76
N VAL A 92 3.58 -8.92 35.72
CA VAL A 92 4.32 -10.18 35.70
C VAL A 92 3.67 -11.11 36.70
N VAL A 93 3.24 -12.28 36.25
CA VAL A 93 2.68 -13.33 37.09
C VAL A 93 3.77 -14.34 37.38
N GLY A 94 4.12 -14.49 38.66
CA GLY A 94 5.24 -15.30 39.08
C GLY A 94 5.58 -15.09 40.55
N LEU A 95 6.25 -16.06 41.16
CA LEU A 95 6.74 -15.99 42.54
C LEU A 95 8.26 -15.81 42.53
N SER A 96 8.75 -15.00 43.45
CA SER A 96 10.17 -14.90 43.76
C SER A 96 10.38 -15.12 45.25
N GLU A 97 11.46 -15.77 45.64
CA GLU A 97 11.90 -15.84 47.05
C GLU A 97 12.81 -14.67 47.45
N SER A 98 13.32 -13.91 46.47
CA SER A 98 14.25 -12.80 46.68
C SER A 98 13.75 -11.52 46.00
N GLY A 99 13.94 -10.37 46.67
CA GLY A 99 13.66 -9.06 46.10
C GLY A 99 14.77 -8.52 45.18
N GLU A 100 15.87 -9.28 45.04
CA GLU A 100 16.97 -8.95 44.12
C GLU A 100 16.65 -9.32 42.67
N ASN A 101 15.67 -10.21 42.46
CA ASN A 101 15.16 -10.56 41.14
C ASN A 101 14.26 -9.44 40.64
N ARG A 102 14.38 -9.08 39.35
CA ARG A 102 13.65 -7.94 38.78
C ARG A 102 13.18 -8.21 37.37
N ILE A 103 12.21 -7.41 36.94
CA ILE A 103 11.79 -7.28 35.55
C ILE A 103 12.29 -5.94 35.00
N GLU A 104 12.90 -5.97 33.84
CA GLU A 104 13.40 -4.79 33.13
C GLU A 104 12.67 -4.61 31.80
N VAL A 105 12.31 -3.37 31.48
CA VAL A 105 11.85 -2.95 30.17
C VAL A 105 13.03 -2.33 29.44
N TRP A 106 13.55 -3.04 28.45
CA TRP A 106 14.77 -2.66 27.74
C TRP A 106 14.48 -2.36 26.27
N SER A 107 14.99 -1.25 25.72
CA SER A 107 14.98 -1.00 24.27
C SER A 107 16.36 -1.31 23.71
N THR A 108 16.48 -2.29 22.81
CA THR A 108 17.76 -2.81 22.33
C THR A 108 18.51 -1.83 21.43
N ARG A 109 17.80 -1.16 20.49
CA ARG A 109 18.40 -0.24 19.50
C ARG A 109 18.20 1.25 19.77
N CYS A 110 17.92 1.62 21.02
CA CYS A 110 17.82 3.04 21.35
C CYS A 110 19.21 3.71 21.26
N LEU A 111 19.40 4.62 20.30
CA LEU A 111 20.61 5.43 20.19
C LEU A 111 20.70 6.43 21.35
N ASN A 112 21.75 6.32 22.14
CA ASN A 112 22.06 7.22 23.25
C ASN A 112 22.98 8.37 22.81
N GLY A 113 22.99 9.44 23.61
CA GLY A 113 23.80 10.64 23.32
C GLY A 113 25.31 10.38 23.33
N ASP A 114 25.78 9.39 24.07
CA ASP A 114 27.17 8.93 24.10
C ASP A 114 27.52 8.01 22.91
N ASN A 115 26.63 7.91 21.92
CA ASN A 115 26.78 7.07 20.74
C ASN A 115 26.83 5.57 21.07
N SER A 116 26.21 5.15 22.17
CA SER A 116 25.94 3.74 22.47
C SER A 116 24.51 3.34 22.08
N GLU A 117 24.26 2.03 22.02
CA GLU A 117 22.93 1.46 21.83
C GLU A 117 22.43 0.79 23.11
N GLY A 118 21.11 0.78 23.25
CA GLY A 118 20.45 0.09 24.34
C GLY A 118 20.11 1.02 25.49
N ARG A 119 18.86 0.94 25.97
CA ARG A 119 18.42 1.79 27.08
C ARG A 119 17.42 1.07 27.98
N LEU A 120 17.70 1.09 29.29
CA LEU A 120 16.72 0.73 30.31
C LEU A 120 15.64 1.81 30.37
N LEU A 121 14.39 1.42 30.12
CA LEU A 121 13.24 2.32 30.14
C LEU A 121 12.58 2.35 31.51
N ALA A 122 12.47 1.20 32.16
CA ALA A 122 11.90 1.05 33.50
C ALA A 122 12.27 -0.33 34.07
N ASP A 123 12.25 -0.47 35.40
CA ASP A 123 12.45 -1.75 36.09
C ASP A 123 11.56 -1.84 37.35
N ALA A 124 11.33 -3.06 37.82
CA ALA A 124 10.69 -3.34 39.11
C ALA A 124 11.23 -4.64 39.73
N SER A 125 11.44 -4.63 41.04
CA SER A 125 11.76 -5.84 41.81
C SER A 125 10.55 -6.76 41.91
N LEU A 126 10.77 -8.07 41.77
CA LEU A 126 9.78 -9.11 42.04
C LEU A 126 9.68 -9.31 43.56
N GLU A 127 8.56 -8.95 44.18
CA GLU A 127 8.43 -8.99 45.63
C GLU A 127 8.43 -10.43 46.18
N PRO A 128 9.19 -10.72 47.26
CA PRO A 128 9.20 -12.04 47.88
C PRO A 128 7.79 -12.52 48.29
N GLY A 129 7.35 -13.65 47.75
CA GLY A 129 6.03 -14.23 48.03
C GLY A 129 4.84 -13.48 47.41
N GLY A 130 5.08 -12.47 46.56
CA GLY A 130 4.04 -11.84 45.76
C GLY A 130 3.75 -12.66 44.49
N GLU A 131 2.47 -12.94 44.21
CA GLU A 131 2.03 -13.69 43.01
C GLU A 131 2.01 -12.84 41.73
N MET A 132 1.99 -11.52 41.87
CA MET A 132 1.97 -10.57 40.76
C MET A 132 2.80 -9.33 41.08
N THR A 133 3.65 -8.92 40.14
CA THR A 133 4.37 -7.65 40.17
C THR A 133 3.85 -6.73 39.08
N GLU A 134 3.57 -5.45 39.41
CA GLU A 134 3.13 -4.45 38.43
C GLU A 134 4.21 -3.38 38.19
N LEU A 135 4.50 -3.10 36.92
CA LEU A 135 5.40 -2.03 36.48
C LEU A 135 4.66 -1.08 35.53
N ALA A 136 4.54 0.18 35.94
CA ALA A 136 4.02 1.24 35.09
C ALA A 136 5.17 2.04 34.46
N PHE A 137 5.12 2.24 33.15
CA PHE A 137 6.13 3.02 32.43
C PHE A 137 5.51 3.81 31.28
N GLN A 138 6.27 4.77 30.75
CA GLN A 138 5.83 5.65 29.68
C GLN A 138 6.81 5.59 28.50
N ALA A 139 6.27 5.32 27.31
CA ALA A 139 6.99 5.49 26.06
C ALA A 139 6.79 6.93 25.57
N GLU A 140 7.85 7.74 25.60
CA GLU A 140 7.79 9.16 25.21
C GLU A 140 7.63 9.38 23.69
N ALA A 141 8.11 8.42 22.91
CA ALA A 141 8.01 8.31 21.46
C ALA A 141 7.57 6.88 21.08
N SER A 142 7.38 6.62 19.78
CA SER A 142 7.28 5.24 19.31
C SER A 142 8.64 4.57 19.50
N LEU A 143 8.69 3.50 20.28
CA LEU A 143 9.91 2.75 20.56
C LEU A 143 9.86 1.41 19.84
N GLU A 144 11.00 1.00 19.32
CA GLU A 144 11.19 -0.28 18.68
C GLU A 144 12.02 -1.20 19.51
N GLU A 145 11.87 -2.48 19.21
CA GLU A 145 12.70 -3.55 19.75
C GLU A 145 12.79 -3.46 21.28
N VAL A 146 11.62 -3.29 21.87
CA VAL A 146 11.44 -3.31 23.32
C VAL A 146 11.33 -4.77 23.74
N GLN A 147 12.18 -5.17 24.67
CA GLN A 147 12.18 -6.49 25.30
C GLN A 147 11.81 -6.35 26.77
N PHE A 148 11.09 -7.34 27.30
CA PHE A 148 10.92 -7.51 28.73
C PHE A 148 11.91 -8.56 29.20
N ARG A 149 12.84 -8.17 30.08
CA ARG A 149 13.95 -9.03 30.54
C ARG A 149 13.76 -9.40 32.00
N ILE A 150 13.74 -10.69 32.26
CA ILE A 150 13.71 -11.24 33.61
C ILE A 150 15.16 -11.37 34.06
N VAL A 151 15.50 -10.68 35.14
CA VAL A 151 16.86 -10.59 35.67
C VAL A 151 16.93 -11.27 37.03
N TYR A 152 17.81 -12.26 37.13
CA TYR A 152 18.08 -12.99 38.35
C TYR A 152 19.20 -12.33 39.14
N GLY A 153 18.92 -12.00 40.41
CA GLY A 153 19.83 -11.31 41.31
C GLY A 153 20.90 -12.20 41.95
N GLY A 154 20.81 -13.52 41.78
CA GLY A 154 21.77 -14.50 42.31
C GLY A 154 21.29 -15.26 43.54
N THR A 155 20.15 -14.88 44.13
CA THR A 155 19.62 -15.44 45.37
C THR A 155 18.15 -15.86 45.25
N GLY A 156 17.80 -16.96 45.94
CA GLY A 156 16.43 -17.49 46.01
C GLY A 156 15.99 -18.23 44.75
N SER A 157 14.91 -19.01 44.86
CA SER A 157 14.23 -19.54 43.68
C SER A 157 13.24 -18.52 43.11
N MET A 158 12.91 -18.65 41.82
CA MET A 158 11.84 -17.86 41.20
C MET A 158 11.14 -18.66 40.11
N ASN A 159 9.85 -18.37 39.91
CA ASN A 159 9.12 -18.80 38.73
C ASN A 159 8.35 -17.65 38.08
N VAL A 160 8.26 -17.65 36.75
CA VAL A 160 7.47 -16.67 35.98
C VAL A 160 6.62 -17.41 34.96
N SER A 161 5.31 -17.23 35.03
CA SER A 161 4.34 -17.92 34.18
C SER A 161 3.93 -17.08 32.97
N SER A 162 3.70 -15.78 33.17
CA SER A 162 3.25 -14.91 32.06
C SER A 162 3.49 -13.42 32.33
N LEU A 163 3.52 -12.67 31.24
CA LEU A 163 3.61 -11.21 31.23
C LEU A 163 2.43 -10.61 30.48
N TYR A 164 1.72 -9.66 31.11
CA TYR A 164 0.59 -8.95 30.53
C TYR A 164 0.92 -7.47 30.36
N LEU A 165 1.04 -7.03 29.11
CA LEU A 165 1.20 -5.63 28.76
C LEU A 165 -0.14 -5.03 28.35
N VAL A 166 -0.54 -3.94 29.00
CA VAL A 166 -1.76 -3.19 28.65
C VAL A 166 -1.49 -1.70 28.61
N SER A 167 -1.96 -1.04 27.55
CA SER A 167 -2.00 0.43 27.49
C SER A 167 -2.96 0.98 28.56
N GLN A 168 -2.54 1.99 29.32
CA GLN A 168 -3.38 2.58 30.38
C GLN A 168 -4.51 3.45 29.82
N GLN A 169 -4.42 3.85 28.56
CA GLN A 169 -5.39 4.70 27.88
C GLN A 169 -5.80 4.07 26.55
N ARG A 170 -7.01 4.42 26.07
CA ARG A 170 -7.46 3.99 24.74
C ARG A 170 -6.53 4.52 23.67
N MET A 171 -5.85 3.62 22.98
CA MET A 171 -4.99 3.96 21.85
C MET A 171 -5.79 4.10 20.55
N TYR A 172 -6.91 3.38 20.43
CA TYR A 172 -7.69 3.31 19.19
C TYR A 172 -9.09 3.91 19.32
N ARG A 173 -9.55 4.52 18.23
CA ARG A 173 -10.84 5.24 18.10
C ARG A 173 -11.66 4.75 16.90
N ASP A 174 -11.33 3.57 16.37
CA ASP A 174 -11.97 2.91 15.23
C ASP A 174 -13.50 3.03 15.20
N PRO A 175 -14.26 2.64 16.24
CA PRO A 175 -15.73 2.69 16.18
C PRO A 175 -16.26 4.12 15.99
N VAL A 176 -15.62 5.12 16.62
CA VAL A 176 -16.05 6.53 16.50
C VAL A 176 -15.74 7.07 15.10
N ILE A 177 -14.55 6.76 14.57
CA ILE A 177 -14.13 7.19 13.24
C ILE A 177 -15.01 6.54 12.18
N LEU A 178 -15.26 5.23 12.27
CA LEU A 178 -16.14 4.49 11.36
C LEU A 178 -17.58 5.03 11.40
N ALA A 179 -18.13 5.28 12.60
CA ALA A 179 -19.45 5.89 12.74
C ALA A 179 -19.49 7.28 12.06
N GLY A 180 -18.45 8.10 12.24
CA GLY A 180 -18.30 9.39 11.56
C GLY A 180 -18.28 9.26 10.04
N LEU A 181 -17.55 8.27 9.51
CA LEU A 181 -17.48 8.00 8.07
C LEU A 181 -18.83 7.52 7.50
N VAL A 182 -19.57 6.70 8.23
CA VAL A 182 -20.93 6.29 7.84
C VAL A 182 -21.86 7.50 7.74
N VAL A 183 -21.81 8.39 8.74
CA VAL A 183 -22.60 9.64 8.74
C VAL A 183 -22.19 10.53 7.56
N LEU A 184 -20.89 10.70 7.31
CA LEU A 184 -20.38 11.48 6.20
C LEU A 184 -20.82 10.91 4.84
N ALA A 185 -20.69 9.60 4.63
CA ALA A 185 -21.12 8.93 3.41
C ALA A 185 -22.64 9.11 3.19
N SER A 186 -23.45 8.93 4.24
CA SER A 186 -24.89 9.17 4.17
C SER A 186 -25.21 10.63 3.84
N LEU A 187 -24.51 11.59 4.46
CA LEU A 187 -24.67 13.01 4.15
C LEU A 187 -24.35 13.33 2.69
N LEU A 188 -23.26 12.78 2.14
CA LEU A 188 -22.87 12.98 0.74
C LEU A 188 -23.92 12.39 -0.22
N ILE A 189 -24.42 11.18 0.07
CA ILE A 189 -25.51 10.55 -0.70
C ILE A 189 -26.78 11.41 -0.62
N PHE A 190 -27.10 11.93 0.57
CA PHE A 190 -28.24 12.82 0.77
C PHE A 190 -28.11 14.07 -0.09
N LEU A 191 -27.00 14.81 0.03
CA LEU A 191 -26.71 16.02 -0.77
C LEU A 191 -26.75 15.73 -2.28
N TYR A 192 -26.23 14.57 -2.72
CA TYR A 192 -26.33 14.14 -4.11
C TYR A 192 -27.78 13.96 -4.55
N ARG A 193 -28.60 13.25 -3.77
CA ARG A 193 -30.04 13.03 -4.06
C ARG A 193 -30.83 14.33 -4.08
N ILE A 194 -30.49 15.31 -3.22
CA ILE A 194 -31.09 16.65 -3.28
C ILE A 194 -30.77 17.33 -4.62
N ARG A 195 -29.50 17.27 -5.05
CA ARG A 195 -29.01 18.00 -6.22
C ARG A 195 -29.38 17.34 -7.56
N LYS A 196 -29.46 16.01 -7.59
CA LYS A 196 -29.62 15.21 -8.81
C LYS A 196 -30.94 14.43 -8.87
N GLY A 197 -31.71 14.40 -7.79
CA GLY A 197 -32.89 13.55 -7.66
C GLY A 197 -32.51 12.12 -7.27
N ASP A 198 -33.53 11.30 -7.06
CA ASP A 198 -33.33 9.88 -6.79
C ASP A 198 -32.91 9.15 -8.07
N PRO A 199 -32.03 8.14 -7.96
CA PRO A 199 -31.65 7.32 -9.12
C PRO A 199 -32.88 6.63 -9.72
N ASP A 200 -32.89 6.51 -11.05
CA ASP A 200 -33.88 5.74 -11.79
C ASP A 200 -33.75 4.23 -11.50
N GLY A 201 -34.68 3.42 -12.01
CA GLY A 201 -34.71 1.97 -11.75
C GLY A 201 -33.38 1.29 -12.08
N THR A 202 -32.80 1.58 -13.24
CA THR A 202 -31.49 1.03 -13.64
C THR A 202 -30.37 1.49 -12.72
N GLY A 203 -30.37 2.74 -12.28
CA GLY A 203 -29.39 3.26 -11.32
C GLY A 203 -29.50 2.59 -9.94
N LYS A 204 -30.72 2.30 -9.47
CA LYS A 204 -30.95 1.54 -8.23
C LYS A 204 -30.45 0.10 -8.35
N THR A 205 -30.76 -0.58 -9.45
CA THR A 205 -30.25 -1.94 -9.70
C THR A 205 -28.73 -1.96 -9.76
N ALA A 206 -28.11 -1.00 -10.45
CA ALA A 206 -26.65 -0.90 -10.50
C ALA A 206 -26.04 -0.68 -9.11
N PHE A 207 -26.63 0.19 -8.29
CA PHE A 207 -26.17 0.40 -6.91
C PHE A 207 -26.22 -0.88 -6.07
N LEU A 208 -27.32 -1.64 -6.15
CA LEU A 208 -27.47 -2.90 -5.39
C LEU A 208 -26.51 -3.99 -5.89
N VAL A 209 -26.44 -4.20 -7.20
CA VAL A 209 -25.60 -5.26 -7.80
C VAL A 209 -24.12 -4.98 -7.58
N LEU A 210 -23.69 -3.73 -7.78
CA LEU A 210 -22.30 -3.34 -7.55
C LEU A 210 -21.96 -3.27 -6.06
N GLY A 211 -22.91 -2.87 -5.21
CA GLY A 211 -22.76 -2.96 -3.76
C GLY A 211 -22.55 -4.40 -3.29
N ALA A 212 -23.32 -5.34 -3.84
CA ALA A 212 -23.12 -6.77 -3.57
C ALA A 212 -21.74 -7.26 -4.05
N ALA A 213 -21.31 -6.85 -5.26
CA ALA A 213 -19.98 -7.18 -5.76
C ALA A 213 -18.85 -6.64 -4.86
N VAL A 214 -18.99 -5.41 -4.33
CA VAL A 214 -18.05 -4.81 -3.38
C VAL A 214 -18.02 -5.58 -2.06
N ILE A 215 -19.17 -6.03 -1.55
CA ILE A 215 -19.23 -6.83 -0.33
C ILE A 215 -18.52 -8.17 -0.53
N ILE A 216 -18.82 -8.87 -1.64
CA ILE A 216 -18.20 -10.15 -1.98
C ILE A 216 -16.69 -10.01 -2.11
N SER A 217 -16.21 -8.97 -2.82
CA SER A 217 -14.78 -8.73 -2.98
C SER A 217 -14.10 -8.31 -1.68
N SER A 218 -14.85 -7.88 -0.67
CA SER A 218 -14.34 -7.42 0.64
C SER A 218 -14.46 -8.48 1.74
N LEU A 219 -14.92 -9.69 1.46
CA LEU A 219 -15.09 -10.75 2.46
C LEU A 219 -13.81 -11.03 3.29
N PRO A 220 -12.59 -11.08 2.70
CA PRO A 220 -11.36 -11.25 3.50
C PRO A 220 -11.14 -10.16 4.55
N LEU A 221 -11.74 -8.97 4.38
CA LEU A 221 -11.59 -7.85 5.34
C LEU A 221 -12.42 -8.04 6.61
N THR A 222 -13.29 -9.05 6.66
CA THR A 222 -14.21 -9.30 7.78
C THR A 222 -13.61 -10.15 8.89
N PHE A 223 -12.47 -10.81 8.65
CA PHE A 223 -11.74 -11.51 9.71
C PHE A 223 -11.23 -10.54 10.78
N GLN A 224 -11.00 -11.06 11.98
CA GLN A 224 -10.40 -10.28 13.08
C GLN A 224 -8.95 -9.89 12.78
N TYR A 225 -8.27 -10.66 11.94
CA TYR A 225 -6.92 -10.43 11.44
C TYR A 225 -6.90 -10.00 9.97
N VAL A 226 -5.73 -9.60 9.47
CA VAL A 226 -5.41 -9.41 8.06
C VAL A 226 -4.59 -10.61 7.61
N LEU A 227 -5.06 -11.27 6.55
CA LEU A 227 -4.38 -12.40 5.92
C LEU A 227 -3.12 -11.94 5.20
N ASP A 228 -2.12 -12.82 5.14
CA ASP A 228 -0.82 -12.51 4.55
C ASP A 228 -0.89 -12.25 3.04
N GLY A 229 0.08 -11.49 2.53
CA GLY A 229 0.24 -11.19 1.12
C GLY A 229 1.65 -10.69 0.82
N ASN A 230 2.13 -10.91 -0.40
CA ASN A 230 3.56 -10.81 -0.75
C ASN A 230 4.23 -9.48 -0.33
N ASP A 231 3.55 -8.34 -0.56
CA ASP A 231 4.03 -6.99 -0.25
C ASP A 231 3.33 -6.36 0.97
N LEU A 232 2.60 -7.13 1.78
CA LEU A 232 1.71 -6.60 2.83
C LEU A 232 2.46 -5.72 3.85
N TYR A 233 3.60 -6.21 4.32
CA TYR A 233 4.50 -5.49 5.24
C TYR A 233 4.90 -4.12 4.73
N TYR A 234 5.35 -4.08 3.48
CA TYR A 234 5.77 -2.85 2.84
C TYR A 234 4.64 -1.81 2.82
N GLN A 235 3.40 -2.23 2.58
CA GLN A 235 2.26 -1.30 2.59
C GLN A 235 1.91 -0.80 4.01
N PHE A 236 1.95 -1.67 5.02
CA PHE A 236 1.73 -1.27 6.42
C PHE A 236 2.79 -0.27 6.89
N ASN A 237 4.07 -0.57 6.63
CA ASN A 237 5.19 0.31 6.94
C ASN A 237 5.02 1.68 6.28
N ARG A 238 4.59 1.75 5.00
CA ARG A 238 4.37 3.04 4.31
C ARG A 238 3.23 3.84 4.92
N ILE A 239 2.10 3.21 5.25
CA ILE A 239 0.98 3.91 5.90
C ILE A 239 1.42 4.45 7.25
N GLN A 240 2.13 3.65 8.06
CA GLN A 240 2.66 4.06 9.35
C GLN A 240 3.74 5.16 9.22
N GLY A 241 4.68 5.03 8.29
CA GLY A 241 5.71 6.03 8.03
C GLY A 241 5.13 7.39 7.65
N ILE A 242 4.04 7.41 6.87
CA ILE A 242 3.30 8.65 6.60
C ILE A 242 2.66 9.20 7.89
N GLN A 243 2.07 8.34 8.73
CA GLN A 243 1.47 8.79 10.01
C GLN A 243 2.49 9.49 10.91
N GLU A 244 3.67 8.89 11.07
CA GLU A 244 4.73 9.42 11.93
C GLU A 244 5.32 10.70 11.37
N ALA A 245 5.58 10.74 10.06
CA ALA A 245 6.02 11.96 9.40
C ALA A 245 4.98 13.10 9.56
N LEU A 246 3.68 12.82 9.41
CA LEU A 246 2.62 13.81 9.62
C LEU A 246 2.55 14.28 11.08
N LYS A 247 2.66 13.38 12.06
CA LYS A 247 2.71 13.71 13.50
C LYS A 247 3.93 14.58 13.84
N ALA A 248 5.06 14.32 13.19
CA ALA A 248 6.27 15.14 13.30
C ALA A 248 6.16 16.50 12.56
N GLY A 249 5.08 16.75 11.81
CA GLY A 249 4.87 17.99 11.06
C GLY A 249 5.62 18.04 9.72
N GLN A 250 5.96 16.88 9.15
CA GLN A 250 6.52 16.76 7.81
C GLN A 250 5.38 16.60 6.79
N PHE A 251 5.19 17.62 5.95
CA PHE A 251 4.26 17.56 4.83
C PHE A 251 4.81 18.33 3.62
N PRO A 252 4.88 17.72 2.42
CA PRO A 252 4.70 16.29 2.16
C PRO A 252 5.81 15.43 2.79
N VAL A 253 5.53 14.14 2.98
CA VAL A 253 6.51 13.13 3.40
C VAL A 253 7.53 12.94 2.27
N LYS A 254 8.81 12.96 2.63
CA LYS A 254 9.95 13.02 1.69
C LYS A 254 10.77 11.74 1.73
N LEU A 255 11.05 11.29 2.95
CA LEU A 255 11.70 10.05 3.30
C LEU A 255 10.87 9.45 4.44
N HIS A 256 10.68 8.14 4.44
CA HIS A 256 10.11 7.44 5.59
C HIS A 256 11.23 7.24 6.62
N SER A 257 11.39 8.20 7.53
CA SER A 257 12.40 8.18 8.60
C SER A 257 12.34 6.92 9.48
N THR A 258 11.18 6.28 9.51
CA THR A 258 10.89 5.11 10.33
C THR A 258 11.31 3.80 9.68
N PHE A 259 11.83 3.80 8.46
CA PHE A 259 12.28 2.58 7.80
C PHE A 259 13.73 2.28 8.22
N LEU A 260 14.13 1.00 8.13
CA LEU A 260 15.51 0.57 8.41
C LEU A 260 16.02 1.06 9.77
N HIS A 261 15.30 0.75 10.85
CA HIS A 261 15.68 1.13 12.22
C HIS A 261 15.96 2.64 12.43
N GLY A 262 15.36 3.52 11.62
CA GLY A 262 15.55 4.97 11.76
C GLY A 262 16.51 5.59 10.74
N TYR A 263 17.15 4.79 9.88
CA TYR A 263 18.03 5.28 8.81
C TYR A 263 17.29 6.07 7.72
N GLY A 264 16.01 5.75 7.54
CA GLY A 264 15.17 6.38 6.54
C GLY A 264 15.23 5.73 5.16
N TYR A 265 14.09 5.72 4.46
CA TYR A 265 14.00 5.11 3.13
C TYR A 265 13.23 5.99 2.13
N GLY A 266 13.74 6.05 0.90
CA GLY A 266 13.32 6.98 -0.15
C GLY A 266 12.14 6.52 -1.01
N SER A 267 11.34 5.54 -0.59
CA SER A 267 10.19 5.07 -1.37
C SER A 267 9.21 6.19 -1.75
N SER A 268 9.00 7.18 -0.88
CA SER A 268 8.15 8.34 -1.13
C SER A 268 8.63 9.24 -2.28
N ILE A 269 9.90 9.12 -2.70
CA ILE A 269 10.48 9.85 -3.85
C ILE A 269 10.18 9.11 -5.15
N PHE A 270 10.42 7.79 -5.16
CA PHE A 270 10.36 6.97 -6.38
C PHE A 270 8.99 6.34 -6.63
N TYR A 271 8.16 6.22 -5.60
CA TYR A 271 6.91 5.47 -5.65
C TYR A 271 5.72 6.33 -5.16
N PRO A 272 4.63 6.43 -5.96
CA PRO A 272 3.50 7.30 -5.62
C PRO A 272 2.79 6.92 -4.30
N GLU A 273 2.45 7.94 -3.50
CA GLU A 273 1.86 7.78 -2.16
C GLU A 273 0.56 8.55 -1.93
N LEU A 274 0.08 9.30 -2.93
CA LEU A 274 -1.04 10.24 -2.77
C LEU A 274 -2.26 9.59 -2.09
N PHE A 275 -2.64 8.38 -2.49
CA PHE A 275 -3.79 7.68 -1.95
C PHE A 275 -3.56 7.05 -0.56
N LEU A 276 -2.30 6.89 -0.13
CA LEU A 276 -1.95 6.41 1.21
C LEU A 276 -2.04 7.50 2.28
N TYR A 277 -2.03 8.77 1.90
CA TYR A 277 -2.30 9.87 2.84
C TYR A 277 -3.70 9.78 3.45
N PHE A 278 -4.69 9.24 2.72
CA PHE A 278 -6.05 9.08 3.25
C PHE A 278 -6.09 8.14 4.47
N PRO A 279 -5.67 6.86 4.37
CA PRO A 279 -5.63 5.98 5.54
C PRO A 279 -4.65 6.47 6.60
N ALA A 280 -3.49 7.03 6.23
CA ALA A 280 -2.56 7.58 7.21
C ALA A 280 -3.18 8.73 8.02
N PHE A 281 -3.94 9.63 7.39
CA PHE A 281 -4.64 10.69 8.12
C PHE A 281 -5.67 10.12 9.11
N LEU A 282 -6.39 9.06 8.75
CA LEU A 282 -7.29 8.38 9.70
C LEU A 282 -6.52 7.78 10.88
N GLY A 283 -5.33 7.21 10.62
CA GLY A 283 -4.43 6.74 11.68
C GLY A 283 -3.98 7.86 12.62
N CYS A 284 -3.67 9.05 12.09
CA CYS A 284 -3.38 10.24 12.92
C CYS A 284 -4.58 10.66 13.79
N LEU A 285 -5.83 10.39 13.38
CA LEU A 285 -7.03 10.62 14.19
C LEU A 285 -7.27 9.55 15.27
N GLY A 286 -6.43 8.51 15.30
CA GLY A 286 -6.48 7.40 16.25
C GLY A 286 -7.13 6.14 15.70
N MET A 287 -7.27 5.97 14.38
CA MET A 287 -7.68 4.69 13.81
C MET A 287 -6.52 3.68 13.86
N SER A 288 -6.82 2.44 14.23
CA SER A 288 -5.87 1.33 14.20
C SER A 288 -5.26 1.14 12.80
N LEU A 289 -4.02 0.65 12.71
CA LEU A 289 -3.34 0.48 11.41
C LEU A 289 -4.05 -0.57 10.54
N VAL A 290 -4.53 -1.65 11.17
CA VAL A 290 -5.39 -2.66 10.51
C VAL A 290 -6.68 -2.02 10.00
N GLY A 291 -7.34 -1.18 10.79
CA GLY A 291 -8.53 -0.44 10.40
C GLY A 291 -8.28 0.48 9.19
N CYS A 292 -7.15 1.19 9.19
CA CYS A 292 -6.72 2.05 8.08
C CYS A 292 -6.56 1.25 6.78
N TYR A 293 -5.89 0.10 6.83
CA TYR A 293 -5.68 -0.77 5.68
C TYR A 293 -6.99 -1.37 5.15
N ARG A 294 -7.87 -1.86 6.05
CA ARG A 294 -9.20 -2.38 5.68
C ARG A 294 -10.06 -1.33 4.98
N LEU A 295 -10.09 -0.10 5.52
CA LEU A 295 -10.85 0.99 4.88
C LEU A 295 -10.28 1.40 3.53
N LEU A 296 -8.95 1.35 3.37
CA LEU A 296 -8.34 1.58 2.08
C LEU A 296 -8.83 0.55 1.06
N LEU A 297 -8.74 -0.75 1.36
CA LEU A 297 -9.17 -1.81 0.45
C LEU A 297 -10.68 -1.75 0.14
N LEU A 298 -11.52 -1.48 1.14
CA LEU A 298 -12.96 -1.24 0.92
C LEU A 298 -13.19 -0.05 -0.01
N GLY A 299 -12.46 1.04 0.19
CA GLY A 299 -12.48 2.22 -0.66
C GLY A 299 -12.06 1.91 -2.09
N VAL A 300 -11.02 1.09 -2.28
CA VAL A 300 -10.55 0.63 -3.59
C VAL A 300 -11.63 -0.19 -4.30
N HIS A 301 -12.27 -1.15 -3.63
CA HIS A 301 -13.39 -1.92 -4.19
C HIS A 301 -14.56 -1.01 -4.62
N ALA A 302 -15.00 -0.11 -3.74
CA ALA A 302 -16.08 0.82 -4.03
C ALA A 302 -15.74 1.77 -5.19
N ALA A 303 -14.52 2.30 -5.22
CA ALA A 303 -14.04 3.18 -6.27
C ALA A 303 -13.94 2.45 -7.61
N THR A 304 -13.40 1.22 -7.65
CA THR A 304 -13.37 0.39 -8.86
C THR A 304 -14.78 0.18 -9.40
N ALA A 305 -15.73 -0.24 -8.56
CA ALA A 305 -17.10 -0.50 -8.98
C ALA A 305 -17.79 0.76 -9.54
N PHE A 306 -17.60 1.91 -8.89
CA PHE A 306 -18.16 3.18 -9.33
C PHE A 306 -17.53 3.67 -10.64
N VAL A 307 -16.20 3.75 -10.71
CA VAL A 307 -15.48 4.28 -11.88
C VAL A 307 -15.69 3.37 -13.10
N SER A 308 -15.60 2.05 -12.92
CA SER A 308 -15.85 1.09 -14.01
C SER A 308 -17.28 1.19 -14.54
N TYR A 309 -18.29 1.25 -13.68
CA TYR A 309 -19.69 1.40 -14.10
C TYR A 309 -19.91 2.67 -14.92
N ARG A 310 -19.39 3.81 -14.44
CA ARG A 310 -19.52 5.10 -15.13
C ARG A 310 -18.82 5.10 -16.48
N SER A 311 -17.60 4.57 -16.54
CA SER A 311 -16.79 4.52 -17.75
C SER A 311 -17.33 3.54 -18.78
N PHE A 312 -17.61 2.29 -18.40
CA PHE A 312 -18.14 1.29 -19.34
C PHE A 312 -19.54 1.65 -19.82
N SER A 313 -20.42 2.19 -18.97
CA SER A 313 -21.73 2.67 -19.41
C SER A 313 -21.65 3.78 -20.45
N ALA A 314 -20.62 4.63 -20.37
CA ALA A 314 -20.39 5.71 -21.33
C ALA A 314 -19.80 5.19 -22.65
N VAL A 315 -18.80 4.30 -22.59
CA VAL A 315 -18.15 3.72 -23.77
C VAL A 315 -19.09 2.79 -24.54
N MET A 316 -19.90 2.01 -23.84
CA MET A 316 -20.87 1.07 -24.42
C MET A 316 -22.23 1.72 -24.72
N GLU A 317 -22.40 2.99 -24.36
CA GLU A 317 -23.65 3.76 -24.56
C GLU A 317 -24.90 3.08 -23.96
N SER A 318 -24.71 2.23 -22.94
CA SER A 318 -25.78 1.50 -22.27
C SER A 318 -25.43 1.24 -20.81
N ARG A 319 -26.34 1.65 -19.91
CA ARG A 319 -26.18 1.44 -18.46
C ARG A 319 -26.28 -0.04 -18.06
N GLU A 320 -27.05 -0.84 -18.78
CA GLU A 320 -27.22 -2.26 -18.47
C GLU A 320 -25.98 -3.06 -18.91
N LYS A 321 -25.47 -2.81 -20.11
CA LYS A 321 -24.21 -3.39 -20.59
C LYS A 321 -23.03 -2.95 -19.71
N GLY A 322 -22.96 -1.66 -19.39
CA GLY A 322 -21.92 -1.10 -18.51
C GLY A 322 -21.97 -1.64 -17.08
N MET A 323 -23.15 -1.93 -16.54
CA MET A 323 -23.31 -2.60 -15.24
C MET A 323 -22.73 -4.01 -15.27
N LEU A 324 -23.04 -4.81 -16.30
CA LEU A 324 -22.50 -6.16 -16.43
C LEU A 324 -20.96 -6.15 -16.58
N ALA A 325 -20.42 -5.24 -17.41
CA ALA A 325 -18.97 -5.07 -17.54
C ALA A 325 -18.30 -4.66 -16.22
N ALA A 326 -18.93 -3.79 -15.44
CA ALA A 326 -18.42 -3.37 -14.13
C ALA A 326 -18.46 -4.49 -13.08
N VAL A 327 -19.45 -5.39 -13.13
CA VAL A 327 -19.48 -6.60 -12.29
C VAL A 327 -18.29 -7.49 -12.63
N PHE A 328 -18.06 -7.78 -13.92
CA PHE A 328 -16.91 -8.57 -14.35
C PHE A 328 -15.57 -7.97 -13.91
N TYR A 329 -15.46 -6.64 -13.95
CA TYR A 329 -14.23 -5.94 -13.57
C TYR A 329 -14.01 -5.89 -12.06
N THR A 330 -15.05 -5.65 -11.28
CA THR A 330 -14.96 -5.59 -9.81
C THR A 330 -14.59 -6.96 -9.24
N LEU A 331 -15.15 -8.03 -9.81
CA LEU A 331 -14.95 -9.42 -9.41
C LEU A 331 -13.84 -10.14 -10.20
N SER A 332 -13.06 -9.42 -11.01
CA SER A 332 -12.02 -10.05 -11.82
C SER A 332 -10.93 -10.64 -10.93
N VAL A 333 -10.57 -11.91 -11.13
CA VAL A 333 -9.65 -12.61 -10.24
C VAL A 333 -8.26 -12.00 -10.23
N TYR A 334 -7.74 -11.58 -11.39
CA TYR A 334 -6.46 -10.85 -11.47
C TYR A 334 -6.38 -9.66 -10.49
N ARG A 335 -7.45 -8.87 -10.42
CA ARG A 335 -7.53 -7.71 -9.51
C ARG A 335 -7.57 -8.13 -8.04
N LEU A 336 -8.30 -9.20 -7.72
CA LEU A 336 -8.38 -9.71 -6.35
C LEU A 336 -7.02 -10.26 -5.91
N LEU A 337 -6.33 -10.97 -6.80
CA LEU A 337 -4.97 -11.45 -6.60
C LEU A 337 -4.00 -10.30 -6.33
N ASP A 338 -4.07 -9.22 -7.10
CA ASP A 338 -3.24 -8.03 -6.88
C ASP A 338 -3.45 -7.40 -5.51
N LEU A 339 -4.68 -7.39 -5.00
CA LEU A 339 -5.01 -6.77 -3.71
C LEU A 339 -4.74 -7.69 -2.50
N TYR A 340 -4.93 -9.00 -2.65
CA TYR A 340 -4.86 -9.96 -1.56
C TYR A 340 -3.56 -10.78 -1.61
N THR A 341 -3.43 -11.73 -2.53
CA THR A 341 -2.22 -12.57 -2.67
C THR A 341 -0.94 -11.76 -2.77
N ARG A 342 -0.92 -10.75 -3.65
CA ARG A 342 0.28 -9.94 -3.86
C ARG A 342 0.39 -8.79 -2.87
N ALA A 343 -0.73 -8.28 -2.36
CA ALA A 343 -0.80 -7.00 -1.67
C ALA A 343 -0.12 -5.83 -2.44
N ALA A 344 -0.11 -5.92 -3.78
CA ALA A 344 0.48 -4.97 -4.72
C ALA A 344 -0.44 -3.75 -4.90
N LEU A 345 -0.58 -2.99 -3.82
CA LEU A 345 -1.57 -1.94 -3.65
C LEU A 345 -1.48 -0.83 -4.72
N GLY A 346 -0.26 -0.50 -5.19
CA GLY A 346 -0.07 0.47 -6.27
C GLY A 346 -0.75 0.02 -7.58
N GLU A 347 -0.50 -1.21 -8.02
CA GLU A 347 -1.12 -1.79 -9.23
C GLU A 347 -2.63 -1.96 -9.04
N GLY A 348 -3.06 -2.50 -7.91
CA GLY A 348 -4.48 -2.67 -7.58
C GLY A 348 -5.27 -1.35 -7.54
N MET A 349 -4.68 -0.26 -7.04
CA MET A 349 -5.28 1.08 -7.09
C MET A 349 -5.28 1.66 -8.51
N ALA A 350 -4.22 1.44 -9.30
CA ALA A 350 -4.15 1.88 -10.68
C ALA A 350 -5.30 1.30 -11.53
N MET A 351 -5.72 0.06 -11.23
CA MET A 351 -6.88 -0.59 -11.86
C MET A 351 -8.21 0.17 -11.64
N ILE A 352 -8.35 1.00 -10.58
CA ILE A 352 -9.53 1.88 -10.44
C ILE A 352 -9.68 2.79 -11.68
N PHE A 353 -8.56 3.29 -12.20
CA PHE A 353 -8.53 4.33 -13.22
C PHE A 353 -8.40 3.79 -14.65
N LEU A 354 -8.05 2.52 -14.86
CA LEU A 354 -7.95 1.93 -16.20
C LEU A 354 -9.27 2.06 -17.00
N PRO A 355 -10.47 1.79 -16.44
CA PRO A 355 -11.72 2.06 -17.16
C PRO A 355 -11.89 3.53 -17.55
N LEU A 356 -11.43 4.46 -16.71
CA LEU A 356 -11.48 5.90 -16.99
C LEU A 356 -10.51 6.29 -18.11
N VAL A 357 -9.32 5.67 -18.18
CA VAL A 357 -8.40 5.81 -19.32
C VAL A 357 -9.07 5.33 -20.60
N LEU A 358 -9.71 4.15 -20.59
CA LEU A 358 -10.46 3.64 -21.75
C LEU A 358 -11.56 4.62 -22.20
N TRP A 359 -12.31 5.18 -21.25
CA TRP A 359 -13.32 6.19 -21.56
C TRP A 359 -12.70 7.49 -22.11
N GLY A 360 -11.61 7.96 -21.54
CA GLY A 360 -10.89 9.14 -22.02
C GLY A 360 -10.39 8.97 -23.45
N MET A 361 -9.75 7.83 -23.75
CA MET A 361 -9.27 7.49 -25.09
C MET A 361 -10.41 7.35 -26.09
N TYR A 362 -11.51 6.71 -25.69
CA TYR A 362 -12.73 6.66 -26.50
C TYR A 362 -13.22 8.06 -26.88
N GLU A 363 -13.33 8.99 -25.92
CA GLU A 363 -13.81 10.35 -26.20
C GLU A 363 -12.83 11.15 -27.06
N LEU A 364 -11.52 10.96 -26.89
CA LEU A 364 -10.49 11.63 -27.68
C LEU A 364 -10.54 11.24 -29.16
N PHE A 365 -10.70 9.96 -29.50
CA PHE A 365 -10.62 9.48 -30.89
C PHE A 365 -11.97 9.24 -31.56
N LEU A 366 -12.99 8.81 -30.81
CA LEU A 366 -14.26 8.32 -31.35
C LEU A 366 -15.48 9.09 -30.86
N GLY A 367 -15.46 9.55 -29.60
CA GLY A 367 -16.55 10.27 -28.94
C GLY A 367 -16.42 11.78 -29.04
N ASN A 368 -16.69 12.51 -27.96
CA ASN A 368 -16.65 13.97 -27.91
C ASN A 368 -15.28 14.48 -27.42
N GLU A 369 -14.50 15.07 -28.31
CA GLU A 369 -13.14 15.56 -28.05
C GLU A 369 -13.08 16.62 -26.94
N LYS A 370 -14.20 17.31 -26.68
CA LYS A 370 -14.29 18.30 -25.59
C LYS A 370 -14.19 17.64 -24.20
N LYS A 371 -14.25 16.32 -24.10
CA LYS A 371 -14.05 15.58 -22.84
C LYS A 371 -12.61 15.08 -22.64
N TRP A 372 -11.62 15.70 -23.28
CA TRP A 372 -10.19 15.44 -23.08
C TRP A 372 -9.76 15.32 -21.60
N TYR A 373 -10.44 16.04 -20.69
CA TYR A 373 -10.15 16.00 -19.26
C TYR A 373 -10.34 14.62 -18.63
N LEU A 374 -11.14 13.73 -19.24
CA LEU A 374 -11.29 12.35 -18.76
C LEU A 374 -10.01 11.53 -18.96
N ALA A 375 -9.34 11.71 -20.09
CA ALA A 375 -8.03 11.10 -20.32
C ALA A 375 -7.01 11.67 -19.34
N ALA A 376 -7.01 12.99 -19.14
CA ALA A 376 -6.09 13.64 -18.20
C ALA A 376 -6.25 13.13 -16.76
N LEU A 377 -7.49 13.04 -16.27
CA LEU A 377 -7.81 12.50 -14.94
C LEU A 377 -7.52 10.99 -14.84
N GLY A 378 -7.82 10.22 -15.89
CA GLY A 378 -7.53 8.79 -15.95
C GLY A 378 -6.05 8.49 -15.83
N PHE A 379 -5.23 9.09 -16.70
CA PHE A 379 -3.78 8.89 -16.66
C PHE A 379 -3.13 9.45 -15.39
N THR A 380 -3.60 10.60 -14.90
CA THR A 380 -3.13 11.13 -13.62
C THR A 380 -3.45 10.17 -12.47
N GLY A 381 -4.66 9.59 -12.45
CA GLY A 381 -5.04 8.61 -11.45
C GLY A 381 -4.14 7.38 -11.47
N VAL A 382 -3.88 6.81 -12.65
CA VAL A 382 -2.94 5.68 -12.81
C VAL A 382 -1.54 6.07 -12.34
N MET A 383 -1.03 7.24 -12.72
CA MET A 383 0.31 7.72 -12.37
C MET A 383 0.51 7.99 -10.89
N GLN A 384 -0.53 8.48 -10.21
CA GLN A 384 -0.54 8.68 -8.76
C GLN A 384 -0.72 7.39 -7.95
N CYS A 385 -0.92 6.25 -8.62
CA CYS A 385 -0.96 4.93 -7.99
C CYS A 385 0.28 4.09 -8.33
N HIS A 386 0.67 4.05 -9.61
CA HIS A 386 1.71 3.15 -10.09
C HIS A 386 2.33 3.61 -11.43
N ILE A 387 3.62 3.92 -11.41
CA ILE A 387 4.36 4.42 -12.59
C ILE A 387 4.40 3.36 -13.70
N LEU A 388 4.65 2.09 -13.35
CA LEU A 388 4.76 1.00 -14.33
C LEU A 388 3.40 0.72 -15.02
N SER A 389 2.29 0.75 -14.28
CA SER A 389 0.96 0.65 -14.90
C SER A 389 0.64 1.84 -15.81
N THR A 390 1.25 3.01 -15.56
CA THR A 390 1.10 4.20 -16.41
C THR A 390 1.80 4.01 -17.74
N GLU A 391 3.02 3.49 -17.72
CA GLU A 391 3.78 3.15 -18.93
C GLU A 391 3.01 2.17 -19.81
N LEU A 392 2.50 1.09 -19.22
CA LEU A 392 1.68 0.11 -19.95
C LEU A 392 0.40 0.75 -20.51
N ALA A 393 -0.31 1.55 -19.72
CA ALA A 393 -1.52 2.25 -20.17
C ALA A 393 -1.23 3.21 -21.33
N LEU A 394 -0.09 3.90 -21.32
CA LEU A 394 0.36 4.76 -22.41
C LEU A 394 0.68 3.93 -23.66
N GLY A 395 1.37 2.80 -23.53
CA GLY A 395 1.67 1.89 -24.64
C GLY A 395 0.41 1.38 -25.35
N PHE A 396 -0.56 0.85 -24.59
CA PHE A 396 -1.83 0.39 -25.15
C PHE A 396 -2.66 1.53 -25.75
N SER A 397 -2.60 2.72 -25.15
CA SER A 397 -3.28 3.91 -25.67
C SER A 397 -2.64 4.42 -26.95
N ALA A 398 -1.32 4.29 -27.10
CA ALA A 398 -0.61 4.57 -28.34
C ALA A 398 -1.02 3.59 -29.44
N LEU A 399 -1.08 2.28 -29.14
CA LEU A 399 -1.58 1.26 -30.08
C LEU A 399 -3.02 1.56 -30.53
N PHE A 400 -3.91 1.90 -29.59
CA PHE A 400 -5.27 2.32 -29.90
C PHE A 400 -5.28 3.58 -30.79
N GLY A 401 -4.44 4.57 -30.47
CA GLY A 401 -4.29 5.79 -31.26
C GLY A 401 -3.79 5.54 -32.68
N LEU A 402 -2.88 4.59 -32.87
CA LEU A 402 -2.38 4.18 -34.19
C LEU A 402 -3.48 3.53 -35.03
N ILE A 403 -4.30 2.65 -34.44
CA ILE A 403 -5.45 2.02 -35.13
C ILE A 403 -6.42 3.10 -35.65
N TYR A 404 -6.64 4.16 -34.86
CA TYR A 404 -7.55 5.24 -35.22
C TYR A 404 -6.85 6.53 -35.67
N ILE A 405 -5.60 6.46 -36.13
CA ILE A 405 -4.79 7.65 -36.44
C ILE A 405 -5.45 8.57 -37.48
N ARG A 406 -6.21 7.99 -38.42
CA ARG A 406 -6.95 8.74 -39.45
C ARG A 406 -8.01 9.67 -38.86
N ARG A 407 -8.55 9.36 -37.68
CA ARG A 407 -9.54 10.19 -36.96
C ARG A 407 -8.94 11.50 -36.44
N LEU A 408 -7.62 11.57 -36.25
CA LEU A 408 -6.96 12.81 -35.82
C LEU A 408 -7.06 13.95 -36.84
N LYS A 409 -7.41 13.64 -38.10
CA LYS A 409 -7.70 14.65 -39.13
C LYS A 409 -8.99 15.43 -38.87
N GLU A 410 -9.88 14.92 -38.02
CA GLU A 410 -11.12 15.62 -37.67
C GLU A 410 -10.81 16.88 -36.83
N LYS A 411 -11.54 17.97 -37.10
CA LYS A 411 -11.31 19.27 -36.46
C LYS A 411 -11.47 19.16 -34.94
N GLY A 412 -10.46 19.65 -34.20
CA GLY A 412 -10.49 19.71 -32.72
C GLY A 412 -9.87 18.51 -32.00
N ARG A 413 -9.62 17.39 -32.69
CA ARG A 413 -9.03 16.18 -32.10
C ARG A 413 -7.57 16.37 -31.65
N ILE A 414 -6.72 16.94 -32.51
CA ILE A 414 -5.31 17.21 -32.18
C ILE A 414 -5.18 18.18 -31.00
N PRO A 415 -5.89 19.34 -30.97
CA PRO A 415 -5.87 20.21 -29.80
C PRO A 415 -6.38 19.53 -28.53
N ALA A 416 -7.42 18.69 -28.62
CA ALA A 416 -7.93 17.94 -27.47
C ALA A 416 -6.90 16.93 -26.94
N LEU A 417 -6.20 16.21 -27.82
CA LEU A 417 -5.13 15.30 -27.46
C LEU A 417 -3.97 16.06 -26.79
N ALA A 418 -3.50 17.16 -27.40
CA ALA A 418 -2.44 17.99 -26.84
C ALA A 418 -2.82 18.56 -25.46
N LEU A 419 -4.05 19.04 -25.31
CA LEU A 419 -4.55 19.57 -24.04
C LEU A 419 -4.67 18.49 -22.97
N GLY A 420 -5.10 17.27 -23.35
CA GLY A 420 -5.07 16.10 -22.48
C GLY A 420 -3.66 15.79 -21.99
N THR A 421 -2.70 15.65 -22.91
CA THR A 421 -1.30 15.33 -22.59
C THR A 421 -0.64 16.39 -21.72
N VAL A 422 -0.75 17.67 -22.09
CA VAL A 422 -0.16 18.78 -21.33
C VAL A 422 -0.78 18.87 -19.94
N SER A 423 -2.11 18.70 -19.82
CA SER A 423 -2.76 18.72 -18.52
C SER A 423 -2.30 17.56 -17.63
N THR A 424 -2.18 16.34 -18.18
CA THR A 424 -1.61 15.19 -17.44
C THR A 424 -0.18 15.48 -16.97
N ALA A 425 0.68 15.99 -17.85
CA ALA A 425 2.06 16.30 -17.51
C ALA A 425 2.14 17.35 -16.39
N LEU A 426 1.39 18.45 -16.53
CA LEU A 426 1.37 19.51 -15.53
C LEU A 426 0.80 19.04 -14.18
N MET A 427 -0.22 18.19 -14.18
CA MET A 427 -0.79 17.60 -12.95
C MET A 427 0.15 16.65 -12.21
N ASN A 428 1.19 16.14 -12.88
CA ASN A 428 2.13 15.16 -12.30
C ASN A 428 3.56 15.66 -12.22
N VAL A 429 3.84 16.92 -12.61
CA VAL A 429 5.21 17.45 -12.63
C VAL A 429 5.86 17.43 -11.25
N GLY A 430 5.09 17.59 -10.17
CA GLY A 430 5.57 17.52 -8.79
C GLY A 430 5.94 16.11 -8.31
N LEU A 431 5.46 15.06 -8.99
CA LEU A 431 5.87 13.66 -8.79
C LEU A 431 7.10 13.35 -9.67
N VAL A 432 7.10 13.83 -10.91
CA VAL A 432 8.14 13.52 -11.90
C VAL A 432 9.47 14.24 -11.61
N LEU A 433 9.44 15.49 -11.15
CA LEU A 433 10.66 16.28 -10.93
C LEU A 433 11.63 15.63 -9.91
N PRO A 434 11.19 15.16 -8.72
CA PRO A 434 12.07 14.44 -7.81
C PRO A 434 12.70 13.22 -8.47
N ILE A 435 11.90 12.39 -9.17
CA ILE A 435 12.43 11.19 -9.87
C ILE A 435 13.50 11.58 -10.89
N LEU A 436 13.24 12.60 -11.71
CA LEU A 436 14.21 13.09 -12.71
C LEU A 436 15.50 13.61 -12.07
N GLN A 437 15.42 14.36 -10.96
CA GLN A 437 16.62 14.76 -10.22
C GLN A 437 17.43 13.54 -9.79
N HIS A 438 16.76 12.49 -9.30
CA HIS A 438 17.43 11.29 -8.81
C HIS A 438 18.04 10.43 -9.91
N THR A 439 17.63 10.58 -11.18
CA THR A 439 18.29 9.90 -12.32
C THR A 439 19.73 10.37 -12.55
N ALA A 440 20.13 11.51 -11.98
CA ALA A 440 21.50 12.01 -12.05
C ALA A 440 22.47 11.24 -11.14
N TYR A 441 21.96 10.33 -10.31
CA TYR A 441 22.71 9.56 -9.33
C TYR A 441 22.55 8.05 -9.59
N PRO A 442 23.54 7.22 -9.20
CA PRO A 442 23.52 5.79 -9.50
C PRO A 442 22.62 5.02 -8.53
N PHE A 443 21.31 5.28 -8.54
CA PHE A 443 20.35 4.49 -7.75
C PHE A 443 20.04 3.15 -8.44
N LYS A 444 19.93 2.07 -7.66
CA LYS A 444 19.70 0.70 -8.17
C LYS A 444 18.42 0.56 -8.99
N VAL A 445 17.37 1.32 -8.66
CA VAL A 445 16.10 1.32 -9.39
C VAL A 445 16.28 1.65 -10.89
N PHE A 446 17.31 2.42 -11.25
CA PHE A 446 17.57 2.81 -12.64
C PHE A 446 18.49 1.84 -13.38
N SER A 447 19.11 0.88 -12.70
CA SER A 447 20.02 -0.13 -13.26
C SER A 447 19.44 -1.55 -13.29
N VAL A 448 18.16 -1.72 -12.93
CA VAL A 448 17.53 -3.05 -12.91
C VAL A 448 17.25 -3.56 -14.31
N GLU A 449 17.93 -4.64 -14.67
CA GLU A 449 17.64 -5.45 -15.85
C GLU A 449 16.88 -6.71 -15.44
N SER A 450 15.64 -6.85 -15.91
CA SER A 450 14.83 -8.05 -15.70
C SER A 450 14.88 -8.95 -16.95
N THR A 451 15.12 -10.24 -16.75
CA THR A 451 14.95 -11.26 -17.79
C THR A 451 13.46 -11.55 -17.95
N LEU A 452 12.82 -10.96 -18.96
CA LEU A 452 11.36 -10.95 -19.09
C LEU A 452 10.77 -12.33 -19.33
N SER A 453 11.49 -13.23 -20.01
CA SER A 453 11.03 -14.61 -20.27
C SER A 453 10.76 -15.39 -18.99
N TRP A 454 11.50 -15.11 -17.91
CA TRP A 454 11.33 -15.73 -16.60
C TRP A 454 10.04 -15.35 -15.89
N TRP A 455 9.37 -14.30 -16.37
CA TRP A 455 8.20 -13.70 -15.74
C TRP A 455 6.97 -13.77 -16.65
N THR A 456 6.80 -14.88 -17.35
CA THR A 456 5.70 -15.12 -18.28
C THR A 456 4.69 -16.13 -17.76
N VAL A 457 3.50 -16.16 -18.36
CA VAL A 457 2.38 -17.02 -17.94
C VAL A 457 2.07 -18.07 -19.01
N THR A 458 1.73 -19.28 -18.62
CA THR A 458 1.33 -20.33 -19.56
C THR A 458 -0.16 -20.23 -19.93
N LEU A 459 -0.57 -20.82 -21.06
CA LEU A 459 -1.97 -20.76 -21.50
C LEU A 459 -2.97 -21.38 -20.49
N PRO A 460 -2.68 -22.55 -19.88
CA PRO A 460 -3.59 -23.12 -18.88
C PRO A 460 -3.77 -22.20 -17.66
N LYS A 461 -2.68 -21.56 -17.22
CA LYS A 461 -2.68 -20.63 -16.08
C LYS A 461 -3.46 -19.35 -16.37
N LEU A 462 -3.42 -18.85 -17.61
CA LEU A 462 -4.11 -17.63 -18.05
C LEU A 462 -5.63 -17.66 -17.82
N PHE A 463 -6.24 -18.85 -17.87
CA PHE A 463 -7.67 -19.08 -17.72
C PHE A 463 -8.00 -20.10 -16.62
N ASP A 464 -7.07 -20.32 -15.68
CA ASP A 464 -7.27 -21.26 -14.58
C ASP A 464 -8.61 -20.97 -13.90
N LEU A 465 -9.42 -22.02 -13.72
CA LEU A 465 -10.71 -21.97 -13.05
C LEU A 465 -10.58 -22.29 -11.57
N LEU A 466 -9.63 -23.17 -11.22
CA LEU A 466 -9.49 -23.73 -9.88
C LEU A 466 -8.64 -22.85 -8.97
N MET A 467 -7.87 -21.92 -9.55
CA MET A 467 -7.09 -20.90 -8.85
C MET A 467 -6.16 -21.53 -7.82
N PHE A 468 -5.38 -22.53 -8.24
CA PHE A 468 -4.47 -23.22 -7.33
C PHE A 468 -3.38 -22.25 -6.82
N ASN A 469 -2.93 -22.49 -5.58
CA ASN A 469 -1.86 -21.74 -4.91
C ASN A 469 -2.11 -20.21 -4.79
N PRO A 470 -3.29 -19.76 -4.32
CA PRO A 470 -3.62 -18.34 -4.19
C PRO A 470 -2.79 -17.58 -3.14
N THR A 471 -1.85 -18.22 -2.45
CA THR A 471 -0.97 -17.59 -1.44
C THR A 471 0.50 -17.57 -1.86
N GLU A 472 0.83 -18.21 -2.97
CA GLU A 472 2.21 -18.37 -3.41
C GLU A 472 2.79 -17.13 -4.08
N ARG A 473 4.09 -17.18 -4.37
CA ARG A 473 4.78 -16.16 -5.17
C ARG A 473 4.87 -16.60 -6.63
N MET A 474 5.34 -15.69 -7.47
CA MET A 474 5.83 -16.05 -8.81
C MET A 474 7.34 -16.15 -8.72
N TYR A 475 7.92 -17.20 -9.30
CA TYR A 475 9.35 -17.51 -9.18
C TYR A 475 9.99 -17.42 -10.56
N ALA A 476 11.17 -16.80 -10.61
CA ALA A 476 11.88 -16.61 -11.87
C ALA A 476 12.23 -17.96 -12.52
N GLY A 477 11.75 -18.18 -13.75
CA GLY A 477 12.12 -19.33 -14.58
C GLY A 477 11.42 -20.66 -14.25
N LEU A 478 10.46 -20.67 -13.33
CA LEU A 478 9.67 -21.85 -12.97
C LEU A 478 8.33 -21.85 -13.73
N GLU A 479 8.30 -22.45 -14.91
CA GLU A 479 7.05 -22.62 -15.65
C GLU A 479 6.19 -23.75 -15.03
N ASN A 480 5.09 -23.40 -14.34
CA ASN A 480 3.99 -24.26 -13.88
C ASN A 480 4.10 -25.07 -12.56
N SER A 481 5.07 -24.82 -11.68
CA SER A 481 5.11 -25.54 -10.38
C SER A 481 4.95 -24.61 -9.19
N GLY A 482 3.78 -24.63 -8.56
CA GLY A 482 3.58 -24.02 -7.23
C GLY A 482 3.46 -22.49 -7.20
N GLU A 483 3.20 -21.82 -8.33
CA GLU A 483 3.15 -20.35 -8.37
C GLU A 483 1.74 -19.78 -8.21
N MET A 484 1.64 -18.50 -7.81
CA MET A 484 0.35 -17.79 -7.76
C MET A 484 -0.44 -17.79 -9.08
N PRO A 485 -1.78 -17.81 -9.05
CA PRO A 485 -2.61 -17.94 -10.24
C PRO A 485 -2.73 -16.63 -11.04
N CYS A 486 -1.75 -16.32 -11.89
CA CYS A 486 -1.76 -15.18 -12.82
C CYS A 486 -2.80 -15.31 -13.96
N THR A 487 -4.08 -15.17 -13.63
CA THR A 487 -5.22 -15.50 -14.52
C THR A 487 -6.17 -14.32 -14.75
N ILE A 488 -6.70 -14.20 -15.96
CA ILE A 488 -7.83 -13.28 -16.25
C ILE A 488 -9.19 -13.92 -15.90
N GLY A 489 -9.18 -15.21 -15.58
CA GLY A 489 -10.33 -15.95 -15.08
C GLY A 489 -11.23 -16.55 -16.16
N PHE A 490 -11.87 -17.65 -15.79
CA PHE A 490 -12.75 -18.43 -16.66
C PHE A 490 -13.98 -17.66 -17.18
N VAL A 491 -14.47 -16.66 -16.43
CA VAL A 491 -15.61 -15.82 -16.83
C VAL A 491 -15.29 -15.03 -18.10
N LEU A 492 -14.10 -14.43 -18.16
CA LEU A 492 -13.67 -13.67 -19.33
C LEU A 492 -13.37 -14.60 -20.51
N PHE A 493 -12.87 -15.81 -20.26
CA PHE A 493 -12.73 -16.84 -21.30
C PHE A 493 -14.06 -17.14 -22.00
N LEU A 494 -15.11 -17.50 -21.24
CA LEU A 494 -16.43 -17.76 -21.81
C LEU A 494 -17.03 -16.52 -22.47
N GLY A 495 -16.79 -15.33 -21.91
CA GLY A 495 -17.22 -14.07 -22.50
C GLY A 495 -16.55 -13.79 -23.86
N ILE A 496 -15.26 -14.10 -24.02
CA ILE A 496 -14.55 -14.04 -25.30
C ILE A 496 -15.20 -15.00 -26.30
N LEU A 497 -15.46 -16.25 -25.91
CA LEU A 497 -16.11 -17.23 -26.78
C LEU A 497 -17.52 -16.78 -27.20
N ALA A 498 -18.31 -16.22 -26.27
CA ALA A 498 -19.63 -15.67 -26.56
C ALA A 498 -19.54 -14.50 -27.56
N PHE A 499 -18.58 -13.59 -27.37
CA PHE A 499 -18.36 -12.48 -28.29
C PHE A 499 -17.94 -12.96 -29.68
N LEU A 500 -16.99 -13.90 -29.76
CA LEU A 500 -16.54 -14.47 -31.03
C LEU A 500 -17.66 -15.23 -31.74
N TYR A 501 -18.50 -15.97 -31.01
CA TYR A 501 -19.68 -16.63 -31.56
C TYR A 501 -20.66 -15.60 -32.16
N VAL A 502 -21.00 -14.54 -31.42
CA VAL A 502 -21.88 -13.46 -31.92
C VAL A 502 -21.26 -12.78 -33.13
N TRP A 503 -19.95 -12.49 -33.09
CA TRP A 503 -19.24 -11.96 -34.23
C TRP A 503 -19.43 -12.90 -35.40
N LEU A 504 -18.94 -14.15 -35.34
CA LEU A 504 -18.95 -15.13 -36.42
C LEU A 504 -20.34 -15.38 -37.03
N THR A 505 -21.38 -15.54 -36.20
CA THR A 505 -22.71 -15.97 -36.64
C THR A 505 -23.63 -14.84 -37.09
N ARG A 506 -23.37 -13.58 -36.71
CA ARG A 506 -24.27 -12.43 -36.97
C ARG A 506 -23.60 -11.30 -37.76
N PRO A 507 -23.21 -11.53 -39.03
CA PRO A 507 -22.51 -10.54 -39.87
C PRO A 507 -23.29 -9.24 -40.09
N GLU A 508 -24.63 -9.31 -40.13
CA GLU A 508 -25.52 -8.15 -40.23
C GLU A 508 -25.34 -7.18 -39.06
N LYS A 509 -25.19 -7.71 -37.84
CA LYS A 509 -24.96 -6.89 -36.64
C LYS A 509 -23.60 -6.21 -36.63
N ARG A 510 -22.56 -6.86 -37.15
CA ARG A 510 -21.21 -6.25 -37.26
C ARG A 510 -21.24 -4.95 -38.07
N LYS A 511 -22.09 -4.89 -39.10
CA LYS A 511 -22.25 -3.71 -39.95
C LYS A 511 -23.09 -2.65 -39.27
N ALA A 512 -24.20 -3.06 -38.66
CA ALA A 512 -25.17 -2.15 -38.04
C ALA A 512 -24.68 -1.55 -36.72
N ASP A 513 -24.02 -2.32 -35.85
CA ASP A 513 -23.66 -1.91 -34.50
C ASP A 513 -22.19 -1.45 -34.42
N PRO A 514 -21.92 -0.13 -34.23
CA PRO A 514 -20.57 0.35 -33.99
C PRO A 514 -19.99 -0.11 -32.65
N GLY A 515 -20.81 -0.49 -31.66
CA GLY A 515 -20.39 -1.10 -30.39
C GLY A 515 -19.59 -2.38 -30.61
N LEU A 516 -20.15 -3.33 -31.38
CA LEU A 516 -19.49 -4.59 -31.74
C LEU A 516 -18.11 -4.37 -32.38
N ARG A 517 -17.98 -3.40 -33.30
CA ARG A 517 -16.70 -3.08 -33.95
C ARG A 517 -15.66 -2.52 -32.98
N ARG A 518 -16.09 -1.64 -32.07
CA ARG A 518 -15.23 -1.11 -31.00
C ARG A 518 -14.76 -2.23 -30.07
N CYS A 519 -15.66 -3.14 -29.67
CA CYS A 519 -15.32 -4.31 -28.87
C CYS A 519 -14.36 -5.26 -29.60
N MET A 520 -14.46 -5.41 -30.92
CA MET A 520 -13.46 -6.17 -31.67
C MET A 520 -12.07 -5.52 -31.60
N THR A 521 -11.97 -4.18 -31.72
CA THR A 521 -10.70 -3.49 -31.50
C THR A 521 -10.16 -3.69 -30.09
N ALA A 522 -11.02 -3.62 -29.06
CA ALA A 522 -10.64 -3.90 -27.68
C ALA A 522 -10.17 -5.35 -27.48
N LEU A 523 -10.82 -6.32 -28.14
CA LEU A 523 -10.41 -7.74 -28.12
C LEU A 523 -9.04 -7.93 -28.76
N VAL A 524 -8.76 -7.28 -29.89
CA VAL A 524 -7.43 -7.35 -30.53
C VAL A 524 -6.35 -6.77 -29.62
N LEU A 525 -6.59 -5.60 -29.03
CA LEU A 525 -5.64 -4.98 -28.09
C LEU A 525 -5.43 -5.86 -26.86
N ALA A 526 -6.49 -6.39 -26.27
CA ALA A 526 -6.39 -7.34 -25.16
C ALA A 526 -5.62 -8.60 -25.57
N GLY A 527 -5.88 -9.15 -26.77
CA GLY A 527 -5.17 -10.31 -27.30
C GLY A 527 -3.66 -10.08 -27.43
N ILE A 528 -3.23 -8.87 -27.82
CA ILE A 528 -1.79 -8.50 -27.81
C ILE A 528 -1.26 -8.55 -26.37
N GLY A 529 -1.98 -7.99 -25.40
CA GLY A 529 -1.58 -8.02 -23.99
C GLY A 529 -1.50 -9.43 -23.40
N LEU A 530 -2.47 -10.28 -23.71
CA LEU A 530 -2.44 -11.69 -23.33
C LEU A 530 -1.24 -12.40 -23.97
N TYR A 531 -1.01 -12.20 -25.28
CA TYR A 531 0.12 -12.84 -25.98
C TYR A 531 1.47 -12.42 -25.39
N VAL A 532 1.69 -11.13 -25.20
CA VAL A 532 2.92 -10.57 -24.61
C VAL A 532 3.15 -11.05 -23.17
N SER A 533 2.08 -11.36 -22.42
CA SER A 533 2.16 -11.93 -21.07
C SER A 533 2.58 -13.40 -21.06
N THR A 534 2.55 -14.09 -22.21
CA THR A 534 2.72 -15.55 -22.27
C THR A 534 4.14 -15.99 -22.60
N CYS A 535 4.49 -17.23 -22.20
CA CYS A 535 5.76 -17.86 -22.56
C CYS A 535 5.94 -18.08 -24.08
N TYR A 536 4.87 -17.93 -24.87
CA TYR A 536 4.93 -17.99 -26.33
C TYR A 536 5.44 -16.71 -26.98
N PHE A 537 5.50 -15.60 -26.24
CA PHE A 537 6.11 -14.38 -26.74
C PHE A 537 7.64 -14.49 -26.63
N PRO A 538 8.40 -14.26 -27.71
CA PRO A 538 9.84 -14.54 -27.74
C PRO A 538 10.66 -13.43 -27.06
N TRP A 539 10.49 -13.25 -25.75
CA TRP A 539 11.14 -12.20 -24.96
C TRP A 539 12.66 -12.21 -25.10
N ASP A 540 13.30 -13.38 -25.09
CA ASP A 540 14.76 -13.49 -25.26
C ASP A 540 15.24 -12.92 -26.60
N ARG A 541 14.45 -13.09 -27.68
CA ARG A 541 14.77 -12.50 -29.00
C ARG A 541 14.50 -11.01 -29.05
N VAL A 542 13.55 -10.52 -28.26
CA VAL A 542 13.28 -9.08 -28.17
C VAL A 542 14.37 -8.39 -27.35
N GLN A 543 14.77 -8.99 -26.22
CA GLN A 543 15.83 -8.48 -25.36
C GLN A 543 17.24 -8.64 -25.95
N SER A 544 17.44 -9.53 -26.93
CA SER A 544 18.71 -9.59 -27.67
C SER A 544 18.92 -8.39 -28.61
N ILE A 545 17.86 -7.64 -28.93
CA ILE A 545 17.93 -6.42 -29.74
C ILE A 545 18.15 -5.23 -28.81
N GLY A 546 19.36 -4.67 -28.77
CA GLY A 546 19.75 -3.67 -27.77
C GLY A 546 18.82 -2.43 -27.63
N LEU A 547 18.27 -1.92 -28.74
CA LEU A 547 17.30 -0.81 -28.68
C LEU A 547 15.98 -1.25 -28.03
N LEU A 548 15.49 -2.45 -28.34
CA LEU A 548 14.25 -2.97 -27.78
C LEU A 548 14.45 -3.35 -26.32
N ASN A 549 15.59 -3.93 -25.93
CA ASN A 549 15.88 -4.29 -24.54
C ASN A 549 15.69 -3.08 -23.62
N ARG A 550 16.25 -1.93 -23.99
CA ARG A 550 16.13 -0.68 -23.21
C ARG A 550 14.68 -0.16 -23.09
N LEU A 551 13.82 -0.51 -24.05
CA LEU A 551 12.41 -0.10 -24.05
C LEU A 551 11.51 -1.07 -23.29
N VAL A 552 11.88 -2.35 -23.21
CA VAL A 552 11.01 -3.39 -22.62
C VAL A 552 11.46 -3.81 -21.22
N SER A 553 12.72 -3.60 -20.85
CA SER A 553 13.25 -3.96 -19.53
C SER A 553 12.52 -3.23 -18.39
N THR A 554 12.02 -2.02 -18.67
CA THR A 554 11.20 -1.20 -17.74
C THR A 554 9.89 -1.88 -17.35
N VAL A 555 9.33 -2.76 -18.19
CA VAL A 555 8.09 -3.50 -17.89
C VAL A 555 8.26 -4.40 -16.66
N GLN A 556 9.48 -4.91 -16.45
CA GLN A 556 9.93 -5.91 -15.46
C GLN A 556 9.18 -7.25 -15.48
N PHE A 557 7.85 -7.24 -15.50
CA PHE A 557 6.95 -8.39 -15.43
C PHE A 557 5.90 -8.33 -16.56
N PRO A 558 6.06 -9.13 -17.63
CA PRO A 558 5.12 -9.18 -18.76
C PRO A 558 3.65 -9.41 -18.37
N TRP A 559 3.39 -10.24 -17.34
CA TRP A 559 2.03 -10.51 -16.86
C TRP A 559 1.27 -9.28 -16.36
N ARG A 560 1.94 -8.13 -16.09
CA ARG A 560 1.24 -6.87 -15.74
C ARG A 560 0.32 -6.38 -16.88
N CYS A 561 0.54 -6.86 -18.11
CA CYS A 561 -0.37 -6.59 -19.23
C CYS A 561 -1.76 -7.21 -19.01
N LEU A 562 -1.91 -8.18 -18.10
CA LEU A 562 -3.21 -8.77 -17.74
C LEU A 562 -4.15 -7.75 -17.09
N ALA A 563 -3.64 -6.78 -16.31
CA ALA A 563 -4.47 -5.72 -15.71
C ALA A 563 -5.25 -4.91 -16.78
N ILE A 564 -4.54 -4.49 -17.84
CA ILE A 564 -5.12 -3.74 -18.96
C ILE A 564 -5.98 -4.64 -19.83
N SER A 565 -5.53 -5.87 -20.08
CA SER A 565 -6.29 -6.86 -20.86
C SER A 565 -7.63 -7.16 -20.21
N THR A 566 -7.68 -7.35 -18.88
CA THR A 566 -8.92 -7.51 -18.12
C THR A 566 -9.85 -6.30 -18.29
N ALA A 567 -9.33 -5.07 -18.17
CA ALA A 567 -10.14 -3.85 -18.36
C ALA A 567 -10.73 -3.73 -19.77
N LEU A 568 -10.00 -4.16 -20.80
CA LEU A 568 -10.44 -4.19 -22.19
C LEU A 568 -11.45 -5.32 -22.45
N LEU A 569 -11.27 -6.49 -21.83
CA LEU A 569 -12.10 -7.68 -22.05
C LEU A 569 -13.47 -7.59 -21.36
N CYS A 570 -13.58 -6.93 -20.21
CA CYS A 570 -14.87 -6.79 -19.51
C CYS A 570 -16.00 -6.23 -20.40
N PRO A 571 -15.84 -5.10 -21.11
CA PRO A 571 -16.87 -4.61 -22.03
C PRO A 571 -17.06 -5.52 -23.25
N VAL A 572 -16.02 -6.21 -23.74
CA VAL A 572 -16.14 -7.19 -24.84
C VAL A 572 -17.04 -8.36 -24.44
N CYS A 573 -16.80 -8.92 -23.25
CA CYS A 573 -17.58 -10.03 -22.71
C CYS A 573 -19.02 -9.62 -22.45
N ALA A 574 -19.25 -8.44 -21.87
CA ALA A 574 -20.60 -7.92 -21.65
C ALA A 574 -21.36 -7.71 -22.97
N GLU A 575 -20.69 -7.21 -24.00
CA GLU A 575 -21.26 -7.05 -25.35
C GLU A 575 -21.61 -8.42 -25.97
N GLY A 576 -20.71 -9.40 -25.85
CA GLY A 576 -20.93 -10.77 -26.31
C GLY A 576 -22.17 -11.38 -25.68
N VAL A 577 -22.24 -11.39 -24.34
CA VAL A 577 -23.39 -11.94 -23.58
C VAL A 577 -24.69 -11.22 -23.96
N TRP A 578 -24.67 -9.90 -24.10
CA TRP A 578 -25.84 -9.10 -24.44
C TRP A 578 -26.46 -9.49 -25.79
N HIS A 579 -25.62 -9.80 -26.78
CA HIS A 579 -26.04 -10.07 -28.15
C HIS A 579 -26.30 -11.55 -28.45
N LEU A 580 -26.07 -12.47 -27.51
CA LEU A 580 -26.40 -13.89 -27.64
C LEU A 580 -27.90 -14.12 -27.90
N SER A 581 -28.77 -13.33 -27.28
CA SER A 581 -30.22 -13.42 -27.45
C SER A 581 -30.90 -12.09 -27.71
N GLU A 582 -31.83 -12.09 -28.65
CA GLU A 582 -32.71 -10.94 -28.91
C GLU A 582 -33.94 -10.96 -28.02
N ASN A 583 -34.36 -12.14 -27.55
CA ASN A 583 -35.46 -12.25 -26.59
C ASN A 583 -35.04 -11.58 -25.27
N ARG A 584 -35.81 -10.58 -24.84
CA ARG A 584 -35.52 -9.77 -23.65
C ARG A 584 -35.38 -10.61 -22.39
N GLU A 585 -36.26 -11.59 -22.18
CA GLU A 585 -36.24 -12.41 -20.95
C GLU A 585 -35.05 -13.38 -20.96
N LEU A 586 -34.77 -14.02 -22.11
CA LEU A 586 -33.58 -14.87 -22.23
C LEU A 586 -32.29 -14.07 -22.06
N ARG A 587 -32.21 -12.86 -22.64
CA ARG A 587 -31.06 -11.97 -22.50
C ARG A 587 -30.81 -11.56 -21.05
N LYS A 588 -31.87 -11.16 -20.33
CA LYS A 588 -31.77 -10.89 -18.88
C LYS A 588 -31.25 -12.12 -18.13
N GLY A 589 -31.81 -13.31 -18.43
CA GLY A 589 -31.37 -14.58 -17.84
C GLY A 589 -29.88 -14.85 -18.09
N LEU A 590 -29.40 -14.65 -19.32
CA LEU A 590 -27.98 -14.79 -19.68
C LEU A 590 -27.08 -13.78 -18.95
N CYS A 591 -27.49 -12.51 -18.85
CA CYS A 591 -26.74 -11.49 -18.11
C CYS A 591 -26.67 -11.81 -16.61
N VAL A 592 -27.78 -12.25 -16.02
CA VAL A 592 -27.82 -12.67 -14.60
C VAL A 592 -26.95 -13.91 -14.40
N GLY A 593 -27.08 -14.93 -15.26
CA GLY A 593 -26.27 -16.15 -15.19
C GLY A 593 -24.78 -15.87 -15.31
N ALA A 594 -24.36 -14.97 -16.21
CA ALA A 594 -22.97 -14.55 -16.33
C ALA A 594 -22.49 -13.78 -15.08
N GLY A 595 -23.34 -12.93 -14.49
CA GLY A 595 -23.05 -12.25 -13.23
C GLY A 595 -22.90 -13.22 -12.05
N VAL A 596 -23.76 -14.23 -11.95
CA VAL A 596 -23.67 -15.29 -10.93
C VAL A 596 -22.39 -16.10 -11.11
N LEU A 597 -22.03 -16.46 -12.35
CA LEU A 597 -20.77 -17.14 -12.63
C LEU A 597 -19.56 -16.30 -12.19
N ALA A 598 -19.58 -14.98 -12.41
CA ALA A 598 -18.54 -14.08 -11.93
C ALA A 598 -18.42 -14.09 -10.40
N VAL A 599 -19.56 -14.10 -9.69
CA VAL A 599 -19.59 -14.25 -8.23
C VAL A 599 -19.01 -15.59 -7.80
N LEU A 600 -19.40 -16.70 -8.43
CA LEU A 600 -18.89 -18.03 -8.09
C LEU A 600 -17.38 -18.13 -8.28
N CYS A 601 -16.84 -17.69 -9.41
CA CYS A 601 -15.40 -17.72 -9.65
C CYS A 601 -14.63 -16.82 -8.67
N SER A 602 -15.16 -15.64 -8.32
CA SER A 602 -14.57 -14.77 -7.30
C SER A 602 -14.60 -15.42 -5.92
N LEU A 603 -15.69 -16.11 -5.56
CA LEU A 603 -15.82 -16.80 -4.28
C LEU A 603 -14.91 -18.03 -4.20
N ILE A 604 -14.66 -18.74 -5.31
CA ILE A 604 -13.66 -19.82 -5.35
C ILE A 604 -12.29 -19.26 -4.94
N TYR A 605 -11.84 -18.17 -5.59
CA TYR A 605 -10.58 -17.53 -5.23
C TYR A 605 -10.56 -17.06 -3.76
N VAL A 606 -11.59 -16.31 -3.35
CA VAL A 606 -11.68 -15.77 -1.98
C VAL A 606 -11.65 -16.90 -0.95
N ASN A 607 -12.43 -17.96 -1.14
CA ASN A 607 -12.49 -19.09 -0.22
C ASN A 607 -11.11 -19.74 -0.07
N ARG A 608 -10.45 -20.07 -1.20
CA ARG A 608 -9.13 -20.69 -1.15
C ARG A 608 -8.09 -19.79 -0.50
N TYR A 609 -8.07 -18.50 -0.85
CA TYR A 609 -7.16 -17.55 -0.21
C TYR A 609 -7.41 -17.48 1.31
N CYS A 610 -8.67 -17.48 1.75
CA CYS A 610 -9.00 -17.44 3.18
C CYS A 610 -8.66 -18.75 3.91
N GLU A 611 -8.71 -19.89 3.23
CA GLU A 611 -8.34 -21.21 3.78
C GLU A 611 -6.81 -21.40 3.84
N GLU A 612 -6.08 -20.92 2.84
CA GLU A 612 -4.66 -21.19 2.68
C GLU A 612 -3.76 -20.08 3.27
N ALA A 613 -4.23 -18.83 3.37
CA ALA A 613 -3.41 -17.71 3.85
C ALA A 613 -3.29 -17.69 5.36
N MET A 614 -2.08 -17.45 5.86
CA MET A 614 -1.84 -17.31 7.30
C MET A 614 -2.32 -15.95 7.81
N PRO A 615 -2.87 -15.87 9.03
CA PRO A 615 -3.05 -14.60 9.73
C PRO A 615 -1.71 -13.89 9.91
N ARG A 616 -1.62 -12.61 9.55
CA ARG A 616 -0.37 -11.85 9.65
C ARG A 616 -0.46 -10.67 10.61
N TYR A 617 -1.46 -9.80 10.42
CA TYR A 617 -1.68 -8.65 11.32
C TYR A 617 -2.97 -8.78 12.13
N THR A 618 -2.87 -8.53 13.44
CA THR A 618 -3.95 -8.60 14.42
C THR A 618 -4.00 -7.30 15.25
N SER A 619 -4.95 -7.18 16.18
CA SER A 619 -4.96 -6.04 17.12
C SER A 619 -3.71 -6.00 18.02
N LEU A 620 -3.06 -7.15 18.23
CA LEU A 620 -1.92 -7.35 19.13
C LEU A 620 -0.57 -6.98 18.49
N ASN A 621 -0.40 -7.22 17.18
CA ASN A 621 0.89 -7.06 16.48
C ASN A 621 0.86 -6.03 15.33
N GLN A 622 -0.25 -5.31 15.12
CA GLN A 622 -0.42 -4.37 14.00
C GLN A 622 0.64 -3.26 13.89
N TYR A 623 1.38 -2.95 14.95
CA TYR A 623 2.49 -1.97 14.92
C TYR A 623 3.86 -2.64 14.99
N GLN A 624 3.93 -3.98 15.01
CA GLN A 624 5.17 -4.71 14.93
C GLN A 624 5.83 -4.39 13.58
N ARG A 625 7.07 -3.91 13.62
CA ARG A 625 7.76 -3.42 12.44
C ARG A 625 8.79 -4.43 11.98
N GLU A 626 8.48 -5.21 10.94
CA GLU A 626 9.51 -5.93 10.16
C GLU A 626 10.19 -4.93 9.20
N LYS A 627 10.99 -4.00 9.74
CA LYS A 627 11.58 -2.88 8.97
C LYS A 627 12.66 -3.27 7.98
N ALA A 628 13.22 -4.47 8.16
CA ALA A 628 14.16 -5.06 7.23
C ALA A 628 13.47 -5.41 5.90
N GLN A 629 12.13 -5.49 5.81
CA GLN A 629 11.46 -5.73 4.53
C GLN A 629 11.32 -4.46 3.68
N VAL A 630 12.46 -3.91 3.28
CA VAL A 630 12.57 -2.98 2.15
C VAL A 630 13.36 -3.67 1.05
N ASP A 631 12.99 -3.42 -0.21
CA ASP A 631 13.87 -3.81 -1.30
C ASP A 631 15.09 -2.88 -1.36
N VAL A 632 16.15 -3.34 -2.04
CA VAL A 632 17.36 -2.53 -2.21
C VAL A 632 17.27 -1.49 -3.33
N MET A 633 16.10 -1.36 -3.98
CA MET A 633 15.96 -0.63 -5.24
C MET A 633 16.19 0.87 -5.06
N TYR A 634 15.79 1.45 -3.93
CA TYR A 634 15.90 2.88 -3.67
C TYR A 634 17.18 3.29 -2.93
N PHE A 635 18.20 2.45 -2.98
CA PHE A 635 19.54 2.77 -2.51
C PHE A 635 20.48 3.13 -3.65
N VAL A 636 21.52 3.90 -3.31
CA VAL A 636 22.64 4.13 -4.21
C VAL A 636 23.41 2.83 -4.41
N ASP A 637 23.79 2.58 -5.64
CA ASP A 637 24.63 1.46 -6.06
C ASP A 637 26.10 1.76 -5.74
N VAL A 638 26.48 1.47 -4.50
CA VAL A 638 27.86 1.54 -4.02
C VAL A 638 28.36 0.18 -3.55
N GLU A 639 29.68 0.04 -3.45
CA GLU A 639 30.30 -1.14 -2.85
C GLU A 639 29.71 -1.41 -1.45
N HIS A 640 29.53 -2.68 -1.10
CA HIS A 640 28.92 -3.11 0.17
C HIS A 640 27.45 -2.72 0.43
N SER A 641 26.73 -2.12 -0.53
CA SER A 641 25.30 -1.77 -0.40
C SER A 641 24.32 -2.96 -0.60
N ASN A 642 24.56 -4.11 0.02
CA ASN A 642 23.62 -5.25 -0.09
C ASN A 642 22.56 -5.26 1.02
N SER A 643 21.41 -5.89 0.77
CA SER A 643 20.27 -5.95 1.70
C SER A 643 20.68 -6.42 3.09
N PHE A 644 21.44 -7.51 3.17
CA PHE A 644 21.86 -8.10 4.44
C PHE A 644 22.63 -7.12 5.32
N ARG A 645 23.62 -6.41 4.77
CA ARG A 645 24.38 -5.39 5.52
C ARG A 645 23.55 -4.17 5.90
N MET A 646 22.51 -3.86 5.14
CA MET A 646 21.65 -2.69 5.40
C MET A 646 20.61 -2.97 6.47
N TRP A 647 20.10 -4.20 6.53
CA TRP A 647 19.16 -4.64 7.55
C TRP A 647 19.81 -4.86 8.91
N ASN A 648 21.10 -5.19 8.92
CA ASN A 648 21.86 -5.50 10.14
C ASN A 648 22.85 -4.38 10.51
N ARG A 649 22.52 -3.12 10.25
CA ARG A 649 23.36 -1.99 10.69
C ARG A 649 23.12 -1.67 12.15
N ASP A 650 24.21 -1.32 12.82
CA ASP A 650 24.17 -0.61 14.09
C ASP A 650 23.55 0.79 13.86
N ASP A 651 22.82 1.27 14.85
CA ASP A 651 22.23 2.60 14.89
C ASP A 651 23.22 3.69 15.36
N THR A 652 24.38 3.31 15.90
CA THR A 652 25.49 4.23 16.26
C THR A 652 26.14 4.91 15.05
N PHE A 653 26.64 6.13 15.26
CA PHE A 653 27.37 6.89 14.25
C PHE A 653 28.82 6.40 14.17
N VAL A 654 29.38 6.33 12.97
CA VAL A 654 30.75 5.82 12.76
C VAL A 654 31.67 6.99 12.43
N ALA A 655 32.60 7.31 13.33
CA ALA A 655 33.57 8.38 13.13
C ALA A 655 34.89 7.84 12.55
N SER A 656 35.63 8.68 11.82
CA SER A 656 37.01 8.36 11.43
C SER A 656 37.96 8.34 12.62
N ASP A 657 39.08 7.61 12.51
CA ASP A 657 40.10 7.50 13.56
C ASP A 657 40.50 8.87 14.15
N GLY A 658 40.48 8.97 15.48
CA GLY A 658 40.85 10.18 16.23
C GLY A 658 39.74 11.22 16.40
N VAL A 659 38.48 10.84 16.13
CA VAL A 659 37.29 11.67 16.38
C VAL A 659 36.42 11.01 17.46
N GLU A 660 36.13 11.75 18.53
CA GLU A 660 35.18 11.35 19.58
C GLU A 660 33.84 12.03 19.34
N LEU A 661 32.74 11.30 19.58
CA LEU A 661 31.37 11.77 19.38
C LEU A 661 30.63 11.88 20.71
N ALA A 662 29.77 12.90 20.80
CA ALA A 662 28.83 13.09 21.90
C ALA A 662 27.53 13.71 21.38
N ASP A 663 26.50 13.78 22.22
CA ASP A 663 25.17 14.30 21.89
C ASP A 663 24.56 13.72 20.58
N CYS A 664 24.87 12.47 20.26
CA CYS A 664 24.35 11.81 19.08
C CYS A 664 22.83 11.63 19.18
N ALA A 665 22.10 12.11 18.18
CA ALA A 665 20.64 11.96 18.14
C ALA A 665 20.10 11.94 16.71
N ARG A 666 19.07 11.10 16.50
CA ARG A 666 18.19 11.14 15.33
C ARG A 666 16.83 11.73 15.74
N THR A 667 16.13 12.30 14.77
CA THR A 667 14.77 12.81 15.00
C THR A 667 13.75 12.02 14.18
N GLU A 668 12.46 12.16 14.48
CA GLU A 668 11.38 11.58 13.66
C GLU A 668 11.31 12.18 12.24
N LYS A 669 12.08 13.25 11.98
CA LYS A 669 12.29 13.84 10.64
C LYS A 669 13.59 13.28 10.06
N PRO A 670 13.82 13.39 8.74
CA PRO A 670 15.12 13.12 8.13
C PRO A 670 16.16 14.18 8.55
N ALA A 671 16.55 14.15 9.82
CA ALA A 671 17.45 15.06 10.49
C ALA A 671 18.11 14.37 11.69
N ALA A 672 19.37 14.69 11.91
CA ALA A 672 20.21 14.16 12.98
C ALA A 672 21.14 15.26 13.52
N GLY A 673 21.79 15.00 14.65
CA GLY A 673 22.80 15.89 15.20
C GLY A 673 23.83 15.12 16.05
N PHE A 674 25.01 15.71 16.17
CA PHE A 674 26.10 15.22 17.02
C PHE A 674 27.09 16.35 17.34
N SER A 675 27.80 16.20 18.44
CA SER A 675 28.98 16.96 18.81
C SER A 675 30.23 16.13 18.53
N PHE A 676 31.33 16.78 18.14
CA PHE A 676 32.60 16.10 17.87
C PHE A 676 33.77 16.80 18.54
N GLU A 677 34.78 16.01 18.92
CA GLU A 677 36.12 16.46 19.30
C GLU A 677 37.15 15.66 18.51
N LYS A 678 38.13 16.34 17.91
CA LYS A 678 39.06 15.78 16.93
C LYS A 678 40.50 16.02 17.35
N ALA A 679 41.32 14.97 17.34
CA ALA A 679 42.75 15.08 17.56
C ALA A 679 43.48 15.76 16.38
N GLU A 680 44.62 16.37 16.64
CA GLU A 680 45.40 17.07 15.61
C GLU A 680 45.85 16.07 14.52
N GLY A 681 45.48 16.33 13.26
CA GLY A 681 45.77 15.44 12.13
C GLY A 681 44.86 14.21 11.99
N ALA A 682 43.82 14.07 12.82
CA ALA A 682 42.82 13.00 12.71
C ALA A 682 41.93 13.13 11.46
N GLY A 683 41.22 12.04 11.15
CA GLY A 683 40.35 11.93 9.97
C GLY A 683 39.24 13.00 9.93
N ALA A 684 38.66 13.17 8.74
CA ALA A 684 37.85 14.32 8.38
C ALA A 684 36.34 14.03 8.22
N TYR A 685 35.78 12.96 8.81
CA TYR A 685 34.36 12.67 8.61
C TYR A 685 33.66 11.87 9.72
N VAL A 686 32.33 11.93 9.68
CA VAL A 686 31.41 11.09 10.46
C VAL A 686 30.37 10.50 9.51
N ASP A 687 30.23 9.18 9.51
CA ASP A 687 29.14 8.45 8.88
C ASP A 687 27.96 8.43 9.84
N VAL A 688 26.94 9.20 9.48
CA VAL A 688 25.71 9.35 10.25
C VAL A 688 24.77 8.20 9.90
N SER A 689 24.06 7.66 10.89
CA SER A 689 23.08 6.56 10.76
C SER A 689 21.80 6.98 10.04
N LEU A 690 21.95 7.51 8.84
CA LEU A 690 20.94 7.89 7.87
C LEU A 690 21.36 7.35 6.50
N THR A 691 20.41 6.82 5.73
CA THR A 691 20.66 6.46 4.33
C THR A 691 20.88 7.71 3.50
N TRP A 692 21.91 7.69 2.66
CA TRP A 692 22.20 8.83 1.80
C TRP A 692 21.14 9.01 0.71
N TYR A 693 20.68 10.25 0.58
CA TYR A 693 19.87 10.75 -0.53
C TYR A 693 20.41 12.14 -0.92
N PRO A 694 20.26 12.56 -2.18
CA PRO A 694 20.54 13.95 -2.52
C PRO A 694 19.64 14.86 -1.69
N ASP A 695 20.11 16.08 -1.42
CA ASP A 695 19.42 17.12 -0.62
C ASP A 695 19.58 17.01 0.90
N TYR A 696 20.33 16.04 1.42
CA TYR A 696 20.90 16.17 2.76
C TYR A 696 21.96 17.28 2.78
N GLY A 697 21.89 18.12 3.81
CA GLY A 697 22.91 19.11 4.15
C GLY A 697 23.29 18.99 5.61
N ALA A 698 24.49 19.47 5.92
CA ALA A 698 25.00 19.54 7.29
C ALA A 698 25.52 20.95 7.55
N ARG A 699 25.36 21.43 8.79
CA ARG A 699 25.89 22.73 9.21
C ARG A 699 26.34 22.69 10.66
N LEU A 700 27.34 23.51 10.98
CA LEU A 700 27.73 23.78 12.35
C LEU A 700 26.69 24.65 13.06
N SER A 701 26.76 24.68 14.39
CA SER A 701 25.93 25.54 15.25
C SER A 701 26.02 27.04 14.95
N ASP A 702 27.16 27.51 14.41
CA ASP A 702 27.39 28.89 13.97
C ASP A 702 26.78 29.22 12.59
N GLY A 703 26.27 28.21 11.87
CA GLY A 703 25.67 28.32 10.55
C GLY A 703 26.58 27.99 9.37
N THR A 704 27.85 27.65 9.62
CA THR A 704 28.78 27.22 8.56
C THR A 704 28.31 25.92 7.90
N GLU A 705 28.14 25.90 6.58
CA GLU A 705 27.73 24.70 5.86
C GLU A 705 28.89 23.72 5.66
N LEU A 706 28.60 22.44 5.86
CA LEU A 706 29.54 21.34 5.73
C LEU A 706 29.22 20.51 4.48
N THR A 707 30.27 19.92 3.90
CA THR A 707 30.12 19.03 2.75
C THR A 707 29.59 17.68 3.20
N THR A 708 28.64 17.13 2.45
CA THR A 708 28.13 15.77 2.65
C THR A 708 28.48 14.88 1.46
N GLY A 709 28.66 13.59 1.70
CA GLY A 709 28.98 12.59 0.68
C GLY A 709 28.35 11.23 0.99
N ILE A 710 28.73 10.23 0.20
CA ILE A 710 28.28 8.86 0.36
C ILE A 710 29.36 8.11 1.16
N GLY A 711 28.99 7.59 2.32
CA GLY A 711 29.84 6.75 3.18
C GLY A 711 29.75 5.26 2.82
N ASP A 712 30.33 4.41 3.66
CA ASP A 712 30.33 2.97 3.41
C ASP A 712 28.90 2.40 3.40
N GLY A 713 28.63 1.48 2.47
CA GLY A 713 27.30 0.91 2.26
C GLY A 713 26.20 1.91 1.87
N GLY A 714 26.50 3.18 1.59
CA GLY A 714 25.50 4.17 1.18
C GLY A 714 24.85 4.94 2.32
N VAL A 715 25.53 5.04 3.48
CA VAL A 715 25.15 5.95 4.57
C VAL A 715 25.54 7.40 4.25
N LEU A 716 24.96 8.35 4.97
CA LEU A 716 25.28 9.76 4.85
C LEU A 716 26.60 10.08 5.55
N ARG A 717 27.62 10.46 4.77
CA ARG A 717 28.90 10.97 5.29
C ARG A 717 28.86 12.48 5.45
N VAL A 718 29.26 13.00 6.60
CA VAL A 718 29.48 14.43 6.84
C VAL A 718 30.98 14.67 6.99
N TYR A 719 31.54 15.57 6.16
CA TYR A 719 32.93 15.95 6.27
C TYR A 719 33.11 17.04 7.34
N LEU A 720 33.96 16.76 8.32
CA LEU A 720 34.25 17.67 9.43
C LEU A 720 35.22 18.76 8.98
N PRO A 721 35.09 19.98 9.53
CA PRO A 721 35.94 21.10 9.19
C PRO A 721 37.28 21.02 9.94
N GLU A 722 38.16 22.01 9.76
CA GLU A 722 39.49 22.01 10.40
C GLU A 722 39.42 22.16 11.92
N GLU A 723 38.39 22.82 12.46
CA GLU A 723 38.23 23.04 13.90
C GLU A 723 38.32 21.73 14.72
N ALA A 724 38.91 21.83 15.90
CA ALA A 724 39.10 20.69 16.80
C ALA A 724 37.80 20.24 17.49
N LYS A 725 36.78 21.11 17.58
CA LYS A 725 35.50 20.77 18.19
C LYS A 725 34.34 21.55 17.60
N GLY A 726 33.17 20.95 17.58
CA GLY A 726 31.95 21.60 17.09
C GLY A 726 30.70 20.75 17.31
N SER A 727 29.54 21.35 17.05
CA SER A 727 28.26 20.66 17.03
C SER A 727 27.64 20.80 15.65
N VAL A 728 27.26 19.66 15.07
CA VAL A 728 26.77 19.48 13.72
C VAL A 728 25.28 19.18 13.75
N LYS A 729 24.54 19.83 12.85
CA LYS A 729 23.14 19.53 12.57
C LYS A 729 22.98 19.12 11.12
N VAL A 730 22.43 17.93 10.92
CA VAL A 730 22.06 17.37 9.62
C VAL A 730 20.57 17.62 9.35
N PHE A 731 20.24 17.97 8.11
CA PHE A 731 18.86 18.24 7.70
C PHE A 731 18.63 17.89 6.24
N TYR A 732 17.41 17.49 5.89
CA TYR A 732 17.00 17.25 4.51
C TYR A 732 16.25 18.45 3.90
N ARG A 733 16.80 19.05 2.84
CA ARG A 733 16.26 20.28 2.22
C ARG A 733 16.11 20.15 0.70
N GLU A 734 14.90 19.79 0.28
CA GLU A 734 14.54 19.77 -1.14
C GLU A 734 14.74 21.12 -1.84
N PRO A 735 15.20 21.10 -3.10
CA PRO A 735 15.29 22.28 -3.96
C PRO A 735 13.95 23.01 -4.17
N GLY A 736 14.01 24.34 -4.31
CA GLY A 736 12.84 25.19 -4.52
C GLY A 736 11.99 24.84 -5.76
N TYR A 737 12.62 24.30 -6.81
CA TYR A 737 11.90 23.94 -8.04
C TYR A 737 10.98 22.71 -7.87
N ILE A 738 11.29 21.79 -6.96
CA ILE A 738 10.39 20.68 -6.60
C ILE A 738 9.11 21.23 -5.97
N HIS A 739 9.26 22.20 -5.05
CA HIS A 739 8.11 22.88 -4.44
C HIS A 739 7.25 23.60 -5.48
N LEU A 740 7.87 24.31 -6.43
CA LEU A 740 7.15 24.94 -7.55
C LEU A 740 6.41 23.90 -8.39
N GLY A 741 7.03 22.77 -8.72
CA GLY A 741 6.39 21.68 -9.46
C GLY A 741 5.15 21.11 -8.76
N ARG A 742 5.21 20.94 -7.44
CA ARG A 742 4.05 20.52 -6.63
C ARG A 742 2.91 21.54 -6.68
N TRP A 743 3.22 22.84 -6.61
CA TRP A 743 2.22 23.90 -6.78
C TRP A 743 1.59 23.89 -8.18
N ILE A 744 2.39 23.75 -9.23
CA ILE A 744 1.89 23.62 -10.61
C ILE A 744 0.95 22.43 -10.73
N SER A 745 1.32 21.29 -10.13
CA SER A 745 0.50 20.07 -10.12
C SER A 745 -0.86 20.30 -9.47
N LEU A 746 -0.87 20.91 -8.29
CA LEU A 746 -2.09 21.20 -7.55
C LEU A 746 -3.00 22.17 -8.31
N VAL A 747 -2.45 23.29 -8.80
CA VAL A 747 -3.22 24.29 -9.56
C VAL A 747 -3.79 23.70 -10.84
N SER A 748 -3.00 22.88 -11.54
CA SER A 748 -3.45 22.20 -12.77
C SER A 748 -4.56 21.20 -12.48
N PHE A 749 -4.44 20.41 -11.42
CA PHE A 749 -5.49 19.48 -10.99
C PHE A 749 -6.80 20.22 -10.67
N LEU A 750 -6.73 21.28 -9.87
CA LEU A 750 -7.90 22.11 -9.55
C LEU A 750 -8.52 22.75 -10.80
N GLY A 751 -7.70 23.20 -11.75
CA GLY A 751 -8.14 23.72 -13.03
C GLY A 751 -8.93 22.70 -13.86
N VAL A 752 -8.42 21.47 -13.97
CA VAL A 752 -9.10 20.37 -14.67
C VAL A 752 -10.41 19.97 -13.98
N CYS A 753 -10.42 19.88 -12.64
CA CYS A 753 -11.64 19.65 -11.86
C CYS A 753 -12.70 20.74 -12.11
N LEU A 754 -12.30 22.01 -12.16
CA LEU A 754 -13.21 23.12 -12.46
C LEU A 754 -13.81 23.00 -13.86
N VAL A 755 -13.00 22.62 -14.86
CA VAL A 755 -13.47 22.36 -16.23
C VAL A 755 -14.50 21.23 -16.24
N TRP A 756 -14.23 20.13 -15.52
CA TRP A 756 -15.16 19.02 -15.39
C TRP A 756 -16.49 19.45 -14.78
N VAL A 757 -16.47 20.21 -13.68
CA VAL A 757 -17.69 20.70 -13.01
C VAL A 757 -18.49 21.62 -13.93
N ARG A 758 -17.84 22.58 -14.61
CA ARG A 758 -18.50 23.54 -15.52
C ARG A 758 -19.16 22.84 -16.71
N LYS A 759 -18.47 21.89 -17.34
CA LYS A 759 -19.02 21.13 -18.47
C LYS A 759 -20.16 20.21 -18.04
N SER A 760 -20.08 19.63 -16.84
CA SER A 760 -21.15 18.82 -16.26
C SER A 760 -22.39 19.65 -15.88
N ALA A 761 -22.22 20.93 -15.54
CA ALA A 761 -23.32 21.85 -15.24
C ALA A 761 -23.99 22.43 -16.49
N SER A 762 -23.22 22.73 -17.55
CA SER A 762 -23.73 23.28 -18.81
C SER A 762 -24.74 22.36 -19.51
N LYS A 763 -24.54 21.04 -19.42
CA LYS A 763 -25.48 20.04 -19.95
C LYS A 763 -26.90 20.19 -19.35
N LYS A 764 -26.97 20.60 -18.08
CA LYS A 764 -28.21 20.78 -17.30
C LYS A 764 -29.01 22.04 -17.65
N LYS A 765 -28.45 22.96 -18.44
CA LYS A 765 -29.15 24.16 -18.92
C LYS A 765 -29.73 23.98 -20.33
N LYS A 766 -29.38 22.88 -21.02
CA LYS A 766 -29.81 22.56 -22.38
C LYS A 766 -30.80 21.38 -22.45
N GLU A 767 -30.86 20.59 -21.38
CA GLU A 767 -31.98 19.68 -21.04
C GLU A 767 -32.95 20.45 -20.15
#